data_AF-A0A967K1W9-F1
#
_entry.id   AF-A0A967K1W9-F1
#
_cell.length_a   1.000
_cell.length_b   1.000
_cell.length_c   1.000
_cell.angle_alpha   90.00
_cell.angle_beta   90.00
_cell.angle_gamma   90.00
#
_symmetry.space_group_name_H-M   'P 1'
#
loop_
_entity.id
_entity.type
_entity.pdbx_description
1 polymer ?
#
loop_
_entity_poly.entity_id
_entity_poly.type
_entity_poly.pdbx_seq_one_letter_code
_entity_poly.pdbx_strand_id
1 'polypeptide(L)'
;MKKLYILIPVIILFLMGAIQAKSNEVYFKFQIDSKEMLEKLSRVISIDNVEGLTVYAYANQEELAGFEQYGYSYEILPHPGTLIEPKMSSDKADILEWDVYPTYSGYVAMMNQFALDYPSLCQVHNVGTTVEGRALLFLEISDNVGVEEDEPEVMYSSSMHGDEIAGYVLMLRLADSLLTAYGTDSLVTRLVDSCEIWINPLANPDGTYAGGDNSVYGATRYNANGKDLNRNFPDPEDGPYPGGTRQVETQAMMDFAEAHSFVIGGNFHGGAEVINYPWDTWAALHVDDQWYVDISRQFADSAQYYSPSGYLTDLNNGITNGYAWYSISGGRQDYMNYFHDSREVTMEISSTKLLPASQLPAWWGYLRVSLLDWLEQALYGIRGVVTDANNSQPVHAMVRVLGHDTATDSSMVFTDPDVGDYHRMIEAGTYDLEFSAPGYYTDTVYSVTVVNLQTNSVDVAMTPLPNIPILDYVSHNGGTLDPGDNVSANITLINYGAGIAYNTSGVLSSDDPYITITQSTSTYPTIAALGGTAQSNSQYQFDIDPACPINYLASFRMDVTADGGYVDSIFFDLMIGQQIEDFESGGFTQFPWVMGGSASWQTVTTNVYEGMYSAKSGTITHNQNSSMELSAEVLSGGEISFYYKVSSESGWDYLRFYIDDVEQQKWSGEDPWTQVSFSVGPGMHTFKWSYTKDGSQSNGSDCAWVDMIIFPPMSIVPEIVTASLPDWTFGLLYSEQLEATGGTGALTWSDKYGDLDGTGLSLSSEGLLSGLPSIEDTITFTALVTDAASETDERQFGFEINPIVQIQEDSLPDWTQGRTYSQQLNAIGGTGSLTWSDVNSDLDGTGLTLSTAGLISGIPTASGIIHFTARAADDVGADDTQDFEFTVNPSMTIEQDTLPDGTVGEAYSYQLTCTGGTGDKIWSDKYNSLEGSGLNISEDGLLSGVPLLEGSEGFWAEVEDETGSKTSKLLGMQINPGYLCGDANSDQSVNVSDAVTIINYVFVGGSQPDPLESADANCDASVNVSDAVWIINYVFVGGNSPCDIDGNGVPDC
;
A
#
# COMPACT_ATOMS: atom_id res chain seq x y z
N MET A 1 42.63 -1.47 61.09
CA MET A 1 42.90 -0.03 61.27
C MET A 1 42.81 0.66 59.91
N LYS A 2 42.08 1.78 59.83
CA LYS A 2 41.67 2.59 58.63
C LYS A 2 40.46 1.98 57.88
N LYS A 3 39.32 2.65 57.61
CA LYS A 3 38.71 3.99 57.83
C LYS A 3 37.18 3.78 57.68
N LEU A 4 36.33 3.87 58.70
CA LEU A 4 35.44 4.99 59.10
C LEU A 4 35.11 6.09 58.06
N TYR A 5 33.85 6.13 57.58
CA TYR A 5 32.96 7.32 57.49
C TYR A 5 31.50 6.81 57.52
N ILE A 6 30.85 6.85 58.70
CA ILE A 6 29.72 7.73 59.09
C ILE A 6 28.38 7.34 58.43
N LEU A 7 27.59 6.56 59.18
CA LEU A 7 26.12 6.51 59.15
C LEU A 7 25.62 7.54 60.18
N ILE A 8 24.51 8.25 59.88
CA ILE A 8 23.45 8.85 60.75
C ILE A 8 22.83 10.04 59.97
N PRO A 9 21.50 10.29 59.97
CA PRO A 9 20.39 9.58 60.63
C PRO A 9 19.26 9.14 59.68
N VAL A 10 18.79 7.91 59.90
CA VAL A 10 17.35 7.58 59.84
C VAL A 10 16.67 8.39 60.95
N ILE A 11 15.99 9.49 60.60
CA ILE A 11 14.93 10.24 61.35
C ILE A 11 14.58 11.50 60.53
N ILE A 12 14.29 11.37 59.23
CA ILE A 12 13.48 12.33 58.44
C ILE A 12 12.81 11.52 57.33
N LEU A 13 11.99 10.53 57.71
CA LEU A 13 11.25 9.72 56.72
C LEU A 13 9.82 9.39 57.17
N PHE A 14 9.28 10.16 58.10
CA PHE A 14 7.90 10.01 58.59
C PHE A 14 7.24 11.35 58.94
N LEU A 15 7.54 12.40 58.15
CA LEU A 15 6.88 13.72 58.25
C LEU A 15 6.87 14.50 56.91
N MET A 16 6.95 13.80 55.78
CA MET A 16 6.65 14.33 54.43
C MET A 16 5.65 13.44 53.68
N GLY A 17 4.89 12.64 54.42
CA GLY A 17 3.74 11.88 53.91
C GLY A 17 2.45 12.58 54.29
N ALA A 18 2.30 13.83 53.86
CA ALA A 18 1.05 14.59 53.79
C ALA A 18 1.38 15.94 53.14
N ILE A 19 0.58 16.33 52.14
CA ILE A 19 0.68 17.55 51.31
C ILE A 19 1.65 17.41 50.13
N GLN A 20 1.27 16.57 49.17
CA GLN A 20 1.47 16.87 47.76
C GLN A 20 0.35 16.18 46.98
N ALA A 21 -0.85 16.76 47.06
CA ALA A 21 -1.95 16.41 46.18
C ALA A 21 -2.11 17.54 45.16
N LYS A 22 -2.11 17.14 43.89
CA LYS A 22 -2.78 17.78 42.75
C LYS A 22 -2.22 19.11 42.23
N SER A 23 -1.29 19.02 41.29
CA SER A 23 -1.57 19.49 39.93
C SER A 23 -0.73 18.65 38.97
N ASN A 24 -1.41 17.82 38.18
CA ASN A 24 -0.84 16.95 37.16
C ASN A 24 -0.94 17.58 35.75
N GLU A 25 -1.29 18.88 35.66
CA GLU A 25 -1.43 19.62 34.41
C GLU A 25 -0.37 20.72 34.27
N VAL A 26 0.10 20.94 33.04
CA VAL A 26 1.13 21.90 32.67
C VAL A 26 0.54 22.89 31.67
N TYR A 27 0.76 24.18 31.91
CA TYR A 27 0.43 25.24 30.95
C TYR A 27 1.69 25.67 30.21
N PHE A 28 1.62 25.70 28.88
CA PHE A 28 2.78 25.97 28.04
C PHE A 28 2.38 26.64 26.73
N LYS A 29 3.36 27.22 26.04
CA LYS A 29 3.20 27.72 24.68
C LYS A 29 4.25 27.16 23.74
N PHE A 30 3.93 27.10 22.47
CA PHE A 30 4.82 26.65 21.41
C PHE A 30 4.48 27.33 20.08
N GLN A 31 5.35 27.17 19.09
CA GLN A 31 5.13 27.69 17.73
C GLN A 31 4.81 26.53 16.80
N ILE A 32 3.78 26.70 15.98
CA ILE A 32 3.43 25.78 14.89
C ILE A 32 3.88 26.35 13.54
N ASP A 33 4.13 25.49 12.56
CA ASP A 33 4.56 25.92 11.23
C ASP A 33 3.37 26.35 10.35
N SER A 34 2.20 25.75 10.56
CA SER A 34 0.95 26.07 9.88
C SER A 34 -0.27 25.76 10.76
N LYS A 35 -1.38 26.45 10.51
CA LYS A 35 -2.66 26.20 11.22
C LYS A 35 -3.25 24.81 10.98
N GLU A 36 -2.87 24.13 9.89
CA GLU A 36 -3.29 22.74 9.60
C GLU A 36 -2.89 21.76 10.71
N MET A 37 -1.86 22.09 11.50
CA MET A 37 -1.44 21.25 12.64
C MET A 37 -2.39 21.34 13.83
N LEU A 38 -3.26 22.35 13.90
CA LEU A 38 -4.13 22.58 15.05
C LEU A 38 -5.14 21.45 15.24
N GLU A 39 -5.71 20.93 14.16
CA GLU A 39 -6.64 19.78 14.21
C GLU A 39 -6.00 18.52 14.80
N LYS A 40 -4.72 18.26 14.48
CA LYS A 40 -3.99 17.12 15.03
C LYS A 40 -3.68 17.35 16.51
N LEU A 41 -3.24 18.56 16.85
CA LEU A 41 -2.80 18.90 18.19
C LEU A 41 -3.98 19.02 19.17
N SER A 42 -5.14 19.51 18.73
CA SER A 42 -6.33 19.66 19.58
C SER A 42 -6.91 18.33 20.08
N ARG A 43 -6.56 17.21 19.42
CA ARG A 43 -6.89 15.84 19.83
C ARG A 43 -5.90 15.22 20.83
N VAL A 44 -4.74 15.86 21.02
CA VAL A 44 -3.66 15.34 21.89
C VAL A 44 -3.51 16.19 23.15
N ILE A 45 -3.69 17.50 23.03
CA ILE A 45 -3.57 18.48 24.11
C ILE A 45 -4.78 19.38 24.12
N SER A 46 -5.05 19.97 25.28
CA SER A 46 -6.11 20.95 25.40
C SER A 46 -5.60 22.32 24.97
N ILE A 47 -5.91 22.70 23.73
CA ILE A 47 -5.62 24.04 23.22
C ILE A 47 -6.49 25.06 23.96
N ASP A 48 -5.80 26.10 24.45
CA ASP A 48 -6.36 27.23 25.19
C ASP A 48 -6.65 28.42 24.27
N ASN A 49 -5.65 28.81 23.47
CA ASN A 49 -5.75 29.95 22.56
C ASN A 49 -4.71 29.84 21.44
N VAL A 50 -4.99 30.46 20.30
CA VAL A 50 -4.10 30.55 19.14
C VAL A 50 -3.95 32.01 18.69
N GLU A 51 -2.73 32.54 18.84
CA GLU A 51 -2.36 33.89 18.40
C GLU A 51 -1.41 33.80 17.19
N GLY A 52 -1.97 33.89 15.98
CA GLY A 52 -1.22 33.71 14.74
C GLY A 52 -0.75 32.25 14.60
N LEU A 53 0.54 32.01 14.87
CA LEU A 53 1.16 30.67 14.91
C LEU A 53 1.67 30.30 16.30
N THR A 54 1.37 31.11 17.32
CA THR A 54 1.64 30.77 18.71
C THR A 54 0.45 30.05 19.29
N VAL A 55 0.67 28.86 19.83
CA VAL A 55 -0.38 28.07 20.50
C VAL A 55 -0.10 28.07 21.99
N TYR A 56 -1.14 28.34 22.78
CA TYR A 56 -1.16 28.18 24.23
C TYR A 56 -2.00 26.95 24.54
N ALA A 57 -1.54 26.09 25.44
CA ALA A 57 -2.20 24.83 25.72
C ALA A 57 -1.94 24.32 27.14
N TYR A 58 -2.85 23.47 27.58
CA TYR A 58 -2.75 22.64 28.76
C TYR A 58 -2.49 21.19 28.35
N ALA A 59 -1.75 20.49 29.19
CA ALA A 59 -1.59 19.05 29.07
C ALA A 59 -1.41 18.40 30.43
N ASN A 60 -2.11 17.30 30.68
CA ASN A 60 -1.77 16.42 31.78
C ASN A 60 -0.50 15.62 31.44
N GLN A 61 -0.03 14.78 32.36
CA GLN A 61 1.20 14.02 32.12
C GLN A 61 1.15 13.11 30.88
N GLU A 62 -0.01 12.51 30.57
CA GLU A 62 -0.20 11.64 29.41
C GLU A 62 -0.24 12.46 28.12
N GLU A 63 -1.04 13.52 28.10
CA GLU A 63 -1.17 14.46 26.98
C GLU A 63 0.15 15.15 26.66
N LEU A 64 0.93 15.53 27.67
CA LEU A 64 2.24 16.17 27.47
C LEU A 64 3.23 15.18 26.86
N ALA A 65 3.22 13.92 27.33
CA ALA A 65 4.02 12.86 26.73
C ALA A 65 3.60 12.54 25.28
N GLY A 66 2.31 12.68 24.96
CA GLY A 66 1.80 12.61 23.59
C GLY A 66 2.27 13.79 22.73
N PHE A 67 2.17 15.01 23.27
CA PHE A 67 2.62 16.23 22.60
C PHE A 67 4.12 16.24 22.32
N GLU A 68 4.95 15.75 23.25
CA GLU A 68 6.40 15.70 23.09
C GLU A 68 6.84 14.85 21.89
N GLN A 69 6.00 13.92 21.42
CA GLN A 69 6.27 13.11 20.22
C GLN A 69 6.25 13.94 18.93
N TYR A 70 5.57 15.10 18.92
CA TYR A 70 5.54 16.01 17.78
C TYR A 70 6.81 16.85 17.63
N GLY A 71 7.75 16.78 18.59
CA GLY A 71 9.06 17.42 18.48
C GLY A 71 9.08 18.94 18.56
N TYR A 72 7.95 19.58 18.88
CA TYR A 72 7.89 21.03 19.09
C TYR A 72 8.68 21.46 20.32
N SER A 73 9.48 22.51 20.17
CA SER A 73 10.04 23.20 21.33
C SER A 73 8.95 24.01 22.01
N TYR A 74 8.79 23.82 23.32
CA TYR A 74 7.78 24.51 24.12
C TYR A 74 8.38 25.23 25.32
N GLU A 75 7.69 26.27 25.78
CA GLU A 75 8.01 27.04 26.98
C GLU A 75 6.91 26.79 28.02
N ILE A 76 7.27 26.18 29.15
CA ILE A 76 6.37 26.05 30.30
C ILE A 76 6.13 27.44 30.90
N LEU A 77 4.86 27.80 31.03
CA LEU A 77 4.41 29.07 31.59
C LEU A 77 3.92 28.88 33.02
N PRO A 78 3.89 29.95 33.84
CA PRO A 78 3.19 29.91 35.12
C PRO A 78 1.71 29.58 34.90
N HIS A 79 1.14 28.71 35.74
CA HIS A 79 -0.25 28.27 35.62
C HIS A 79 -1.23 29.44 35.84
N PRO A 80 -2.22 29.68 34.95
CA PRO A 80 -3.13 30.83 35.06
C PRO A 80 -3.85 30.93 36.40
N GLY A 81 -4.33 29.80 36.95
CA GLY A 81 -4.96 29.74 38.29
C GLY A 81 -4.04 30.09 39.48
N THR A 82 -2.74 30.33 39.29
CA THR A 82 -1.78 30.69 40.35
C THR A 82 -1.21 32.11 40.22
N LEU A 83 -1.59 32.85 39.16
CA LEU A 83 -1.02 34.17 38.88
C LEU A 83 -1.44 35.25 39.88
N ILE A 84 -2.64 35.10 40.45
CA ILE A 84 -3.28 36.09 41.32
C ILE A 84 -3.77 35.39 42.58
N GLU A 85 -3.50 35.99 43.74
CA GLU A 85 -4.11 35.58 45.01
C GLU A 85 -5.51 36.22 45.12
N PRO A 86 -6.59 35.43 45.03
CA PRO A 86 -7.95 35.95 45.00
C PRO A 86 -8.41 36.42 46.39
N LYS A 87 -9.21 37.48 46.43
CA LYS A 87 -10.00 37.82 47.63
C LYS A 87 -11.11 36.78 47.72
N MET A 88 -11.18 36.05 48.84
CA MET A 88 -12.18 34.99 49.09
C MET A 88 -13.14 35.39 50.22
N SER A 89 -14.40 34.97 50.15
CA SER A 89 -15.32 35.01 51.30
C SER A 89 -16.30 33.84 51.30
N SER A 90 -16.73 33.43 52.49
CA SER A 90 -17.85 32.51 52.69
C SER A 90 -19.10 33.23 53.24
N ASP A 91 -18.99 34.53 53.52
CA ASP A 91 -20.09 35.35 54.01
C ASP A 91 -20.89 35.92 52.84
N LYS A 92 -22.21 35.73 52.86
CA LYS A 92 -23.11 36.18 51.80
C LYS A 92 -23.02 37.69 51.56
N ALA A 93 -22.97 38.49 52.64
CA ALA A 93 -22.98 39.94 52.49
C ALA A 93 -21.72 40.42 51.78
N ASP A 94 -20.57 39.80 52.07
CA ASP A 94 -19.34 40.08 51.34
C ASP A 94 -19.43 39.64 49.87
N ILE A 95 -20.02 38.46 49.58
CA ILE A 95 -20.13 37.96 48.20
C ILE A 95 -21.03 38.87 47.35
N LEU A 96 -22.08 39.45 47.93
CA LEU A 96 -22.97 40.41 47.26
C LEU A 96 -22.35 41.79 46.99
N GLU A 97 -21.12 42.05 47.46
CA GLU A 97 -20.33 43.21 47.01
C GLU A 97 -19.71 42.96 45.61
N TRP A 98 -19.74 41.71 45.13
CA TRP A 98 -19.27 41.29 43.80
C TRP A 98 -17.79 41.59 43.51
N ASP A 99 -17.00 41.86 44.55
CA ASP A 99 -15.58 42.15 44.48
C ASP A 99 -14.72 41.05 45.13
N VAL A 100 -15.28 39.85 45.24
CA VAL A 100 -14.73 38.68 45.96
C VAL A 100 -15.18 37.38 45.28
N TYR A 101 -14.36 36.33 45.36
CA TYR A 101 -14.75 34.97 44.97
C TYR A 101 -15.32 34.19 46.16
N PRO A 102 -16.37 33.38 45.96
CA PRO A 102 -16.92 32.56 47.03
C PRO A 102 -16.02 31.36 47.35
N THR A 103 -15.90 30.99 48.63
CA THR A 103 -15.50 29.61 48.99
C THR A 103 -16.53 28.62 48.45
N TYR A 104 -16.19 27.34 48.29
CA TYR A 104 -17.16 26.35 47.79
C TYR A 104 -18.42 26.29 48.66
N SER A 105 -18.24 26.34 49.98
CA SER A 105 -19.35 26.42 50.95
C SER A 105 -20.16 27.72 50.83
N GLY A 106 -19.51 28.86 50.56
CA GLY A 106 -20.16 30.15 50.33
C GLY A 106 -21.03 30.13 49.07
N TYR A 107 -20.53 29.51 48.00
CA TYR A 107 -21.27 29.31 46.75
C TYR A 107 -22.51 28.45 46.94
N VAL A 108 -22.37 27.26 47.53
CA VAL A 108 -23.51 26.39 47.79
C VAL A 108 -24.54 27.11 48.68
N ALA A 109 -24.09 27.84 49.70
CA ALA A 109 -24.97 28.64 50.54
C ALA A 109 -25.70 29.74 49.75
N MET A 110 -25.01 30.42 48.84
CA MET A 110 -25.57 31.48 48.01
C MET A 110 -26.62 30.96 47.03
N MET A 111 -26.35 29.87 46.33
CA MET A 111 -27.31 29.21 45.42
C MET A 111 -28.61 28.85 46.14
N ASN A 112 -28.50 28.20 47.30
CA ASN A 112 -29.67 27.86 48.13
C ASN A 112 -30.39 29.12 48.65
N GLN A 113 -29.65 30.20 48.92
CA GLN A 113 -30.24 31.42 49.46
C GLN A 113 -31.06 32.19 48.41
N PHE A 114 -30.72 32.14 47.13
CA PHE A 114 -31.55 32.72 46.07
C PHE A 114 -32.95 32.10 46.06
N ALA A 115 -33.04 30.77 46.08
CA ALA A 115 -34.32 30.06 46.17
C ALA A 115 -35.08 30.35 47.49
N LEU A 116 -34.37 30.56 48.60
CA LEU A 116 -34.99 30.93 49.87
C LEU A 116 -35.53 32.37 49.89
N ASP A 117 -34.84 33.31 49.25
CA ASP A 117 -35.22 34.72 49.22
C ASP A 117 -36.34 34.98 48.19
N TYR A 118 -36.38 34.21 47.10
CA TYR A 118 -37.32 34.36 45.98
C TYR A 118 -38.03 33.04 45.64
N PRO A 119 -38.77 32.41 46.57
CA PRO A 119 -39.30 31.06 46.39
C PRO A 119 -40.43 30.94 45.35
N SER A 120 -40.98 32.05 44.87
CA SER A 120 -41.95 32.06 43.76
C SER A 120 -41.31 32.27 42.40
N LEU A 121 -40.03 32.65 42.37
CA LEU A 121 -39.31 32.97 41.13
C LEU A 121 -38.08 32.10 40.91
N CYS A 122 -37.65 31.33 41.92
CA CYS A 122 -36.35 30.67 41.89
C CYS A 122 -36.33 29.34 42.63
N GLN A 123 -35.77 28.33 41.97
CA GLN A 123 -35.48 27.03 42.54
C GLN A 123 -34.02 26.65 42.29
N VAL A 124 -33.42 25.91 43.22
CA VAL A 124 -32.07 25.34 43.06
C VAL A 124 -32.17 23.85 42.79
N HIS A 125 -31.46 23.41 41.76
CA HIS A 125 -31.42 22.01 41.33
C HIS A 125 -30.00 21.49 41.44
N ASN A 126 -29.86 20.27 41.96
CA ASN A 126 -28.59 19.57 41.96
C ASN A 126 -28.65 18.46 40.90
N VAL A 127 -28.05 18.71 39.74
CA VAL A 127 -28.17 17.86 38.56
C VAL A 127 -27.18 16.69 38.57
N GLY A 128 -26.20 16.72 39.48
CA GLY A 128 -25.19 15.67 39.55
C GLY A 128 -24.14 15.90 40.63
N THR A 129 -23.27 14.92 40.78
CA THR A 129 -22.13 15.01 41.69
C THR A 129 -20.84 14.74 40.92
N THR A 130 -19.87 15.63 41.09
CA THR A 130 -18.53 15.55 40.52
C THR A 130 -17.71 14.39 41.11
N VAL A 131 -16.55 14.11 40.53
CA VAL A 131 -15.65 13.04 40.96
C VAL A 131 -15.28 13.11 42.45
N GLU A 132 -15.07 14.31 43.00
CA GLU A 132 -14.73 14.51 44.42
C GLU A 132 -15.95 14.73 45.33
N GLY A 133 -17.17 14.60 44.82
CA GLY A 133 -18.36 14.70 45.65
C GLY A 133 -18.99 16.09 45.72
N ARG A 134 -18.54 17.06 44.92
CA ARG A 134 -19.13 18.41 44.84
C ARG A 134 -20.38 18.41 43.96
N ALA A 135 -21.36 19.23 44.31
CA ALA A 135 -22.65 19.34 43.63
C ALA A 135 -22.54 20.20 42.36
N LEU A 136 -23.25 19.79 41.31
CA LEU A 136 -23.47 20.59 40.11
C LEU A 136 -24.83 21.26 40.25
N LEU A 137 -24.82 22.58 40.50
CA LEU A 137 -26.02 23.33 40.85
C LEU A 137 -26.48 24.22 39.70
N PHE A 138 -27.77 24.15 39.39
CA PHE A 138 -28.47 25.10 38.53
C PHE A 138 -29.46 25.93 39.36
N LEU A 139 -29.66 27.18 38.98
CA LEU A 139 -30.83 27.97 39.35
C LEU A 139 -31.80 27.96 38.19
N GLU A 140 -33.05 27.62 38.48
CA GLU A 140 -34.20 27.86 37.61
C GLU A 140 -34.81 29.19 38.01
N ILE A 141 -35.09 30.08 37.05
CA ILE A 141 -35.71 31.38 37.26
C ILE A 141 -36.83 31.60 36.23
N SER A 142 -38.07 31.70 36.71
CA SER A 142 -39.30 31.94 35.93
C SER A 142 -40.35 32.58 36.84
N ASP A 143 -41.37 33.25 36.31
CA ASP A 143 -42.51 33.74 37.09
C ASP A 143 -43.40 32.60 37.63
N ASN A 144 -43.31 31.40 37.05
CA ASN A 144 -44.01 30.18 37.45
C ASN A 144 -43.06 28.99 37.69
N VAL A 145 -41.97 29.22 38.41
CA VAL A 145 -40.95 28.20 38.75
C VAL A 145 -41.53 26.82 39.13
N GLY A 146 -41.00 25.77 38.50
CA GLY A 146 -41.36 24.37 38.67
C GLY A 146 -42.59 23.92 37.87
N VAL A 147 -43.04 24.73 36.90
CA VAL A 147 -44.17 24.44 36.01
C VAL A 147 -43.74 24.66 34.58
N GLU A 148 -43.82 23.60 33.77
CA GLU A 148 -43.60 23.67 32.32
C GLU A 148 -44.73 24.49 31.64
N GLU A 149 -44.37 25.45 30.80
CA GLU A 149 -45.28 26.36 30.10
C GLU A 149 -44.89 26.53 28.61
N ASP A 150 -45.69 27.25 27.83
CA ASP A 150 -45.35 27.62 26.43
C ASP A 150 -44.31 28.75 26.45
N GLU A 151 -43.13 28.43 26.96
CA GLU A 151 -42.00 29.32 27.18
C GLU A 151 -40.70 28.64 26.76
N PRO A 152 -39.81 29.32 26.01
CA PRO A 152 -38.51 28.76 25.69
C PRO A 152 -37.65 28.56 26.94
N GLU A 153 -37.08 27.37 27.07
CA GLU A 153 -36.01 27.10 28.04
C GLU A 153 -34.67 27.66 27.54
N VAL A 154 -34.01 28.48 28.36
CA VAL A 154 -32.75 29.15 28.01
C VAL A 154 -31.67 28.85 29.04
N MET A 155 -30.43 28.64 28.60
CA MET A 155 -29.36 28.15 29.48
C MET A 155 -28.08 28.99 29.45
N TYR A 156 -27.60 29.36 30.62
CA TYR A 156 -26.21 29.80 30.81
C TYR A 156 -25.45 28.88 31.74
N SER A 157 -24.23 28.52 31.35
CA SER A 157 -23.30 27.76 32.20
C SER A 157 -21.91 28.37 32.16
N SER A 158 -21.14 28.26 33.24
CA SER A 158 -19.78 28.80 33.29
C SER A 158 -18.80 27.84 33.94
N SER A 159 -17.52 28.08 33.62
CA SER A 159 -16.40 27.49 34.36
C SER A 159 -16.41 25.96 34.31
N MET A 160 -16.68 25.42 33.12
CA MET A 160 -16.45 24.00 32.81
C MET A 160 -14.95 23.69 32.79
N HIS A 161 -14.13 24.69 32.46
CA HIS A 161 -12.73 24.72 32.85
C HIS A 161 -12.61 25.39 34.22
N GLY A 162 -12.01 24.70 35.18
CA GLY A 162 -12.04 25.13 36.58
C GLY A 162 -11.24 26.40 36.85
N ASP A 163 -10.28 26.78 35.99
CA ASP A 163 -9.47 27.99 36.15
C ASP A 163 -10.01 29.21 35.38
N GLU A 164 -11.11 29.06 34.63
CA GLU A 164 -11.80 30.10 33.87
C GLU A 164 -12.98 30.67 34.68
N ILE A 165 -12.67 31.53 35.65
CA ILE A 165 -13.55 31.78 36.81
C ILE A 165 -14.25 33.16 36.74
N ALA A 166 -13.96 33.98 35.73
CA ALA A 166 -14.66 35.25 35.55
C ALA A 166 -16.18 35.05 35.43
N GLY A 167 -16.62 34.12 34.58
CA GLY A 167 -18.03 33.84 34.34
C GLY A 167 -18.76 33.33 35.58
N TYR A 168 -18.08 32.59 36.45
CA TYR A 168 -18.65 32.05 37.69
C TYR A 168 -19.30 33.14 38.55
N VAL A 169 -18.58 34.23 38.81
CA VAL A 169 -19.12 35.32 39.63
C VAL A 169 -20.14 36.15 38.85
N LEU A 170 -19.97 36.31 37.53
CA LEU A 170 -20.93 37.03 36.70
C LEU A 170 -22.28 36.30 36.59
N MET A 171 -22.29 34.97 36.56
CA MET A 171 -23.52 34.18 36.56
C MET A 171 -24.27 34.25 37.88
N LEU A 172 -23.55 34.21 39.02
CA LEU A 172 -24.16 34.48 40.33
C LEU A 172 -24.78 35.89 40.39
N ARG A 173 -24.13 36.87 39.76
CA ARG A 173 -24.61 38.24 39.70
C ARG A 173 -25.77 38.44 38.71
N LEU A 174 -25.79 37.68 37.63
CA LEU A 174 -26.91 37.64 36.70
C LEU A 174 -28.16 37.13 37.41
N ALA A 175 -28.05 36.02 38.14
CA ALA A 175 -29.15 35.48 38.95
C ALA A 175 -29.67 36.52 39.96
N ASP A 176 -28.79 37.16 40.74
CA ASP A 176 -29.20 38.24 41.66
C ASP A 176 -29.89 39.39 40.92
N SER A 177 -29.37 39.78 39.75
CA SER A 177 -29.92 40.90 38.97
C SER A 177 -31.29 40.58 38.38
N LEU A 178 -31.53 39.36 37.91
CA LEU A 178 -32.83 38.91 37.43
C LEU A 178 -33.85 38.94 38.57
N LEU A 179 -33.50 38.35 39.71
CA LEU A 179 -34.39 38.23 40.88
C LEU A 179 -34.69 39.58 41.54
N THR A 180 -33.68 40.43 41.70
CA THR A 180 -33.86 41.73 42.38
C THR A 180 -34.50 42.79 41.50
N ALA A 181 -34.35 42.70 40.18
CA ALA A 181 -34.91 43.67 39.24
C ALA A 181 -36.29 43.28 38.70
N TYR A 182 -36.73 42.04 38.90
CA TYR A 182 -38.07 41.58 38.52
C TYR A 182 -39.18 42.50 39.06
N GLY A 183 -40.13 42.87 38.18
CA GLY A 183 -41.20 43.82 38.47
C GLY A 183 -40.77 45.30 38.48
N THR A 184 -39.49 45.60 38.26
CA THR A 184 -38.97 46.98 38.21
C THR A 184 -38.28 47.33 36.89
N ASP A 185 -37.49 46.41 36.34
CA ASP A 185 -36.88 46.53 35.02
C ASP A 185 -37.73 45.78 34.00
N SER A 186 -38.12 46.47 32.91
CA SER A 186 -39.07 45.92 31.95
C SER A 186 -38.50 44.78 31.10
N LEU A 187 -37.20 44.80 30.81
CA LEU A 187 -36.57 43.72 30.06
C LEU A 187 -36.44 42.48 30.94
N VAL A 188 -35.97 42.65 32.19
CA VAL A 188 -35.89 41.55 33.15
C VAL A 188 -37.27 40.95 33.42
N THR A 189 -38.29 41.79 33.63
CA THR A 189 -39.66 41.31 33.85
C THR A 189 -40.15 40.52 32.64
N ARG A 190 -39.91 41.02 31.42
CA ARG A 190 -40.27 40.30 30.19
C ARG A 190 -39.57 38.95 30.06
N LEU A 191 -38.27 38.88 30.39
CA LEU A 191 -37.52 37.62 30.29
C LEU A 191 -38.00 36.60 31.32
N VAL A 192 -38.28 37.01 32.55
CA VAL A 192 -38.75 36.11 33.60
C VAL A 192 -40.21 35.70 33.40
N ASP A 193 -41.05 36.55 32.76
CA ASP A 193 -42.45 36.25 32.42
C ASP A 193 -42.61 35.51 31.06
N SER A 194 -41.53 35.13 30.39
CA SER A 194 -41.63 34.57 29.02
C SER A 194 -40.53 33.57 28.67
N CYS A 195 -39.68 33.19 29.61
CA CYS A 195 -38.62 32.21 29.44
C CYS A 195 -38.44 31.45 30.76
N GLU A 196 -38.10 30.17 30.66
CA GLU A 196 -37.52 29.44 31.78
C GLU A 196 -35.99 29.58 31.76
N ILE A 197 -35.44 30.36 32.69
CA ILE A 197 -34.02 30.74 32.68
C ILE A 197 -33.22 29.84 33.61
N TRP A 198 -32.34 29.04 33.03
CA TRP A 198 -31.45 28.10 33.73
C TRP A 198 -30.01 28.63 33.81
N ILE A 199 -29.48 28.77 35.03
CA ILE A 199 -28.13 29.31 35.27
C ILE A 199 -27.30 28.33 36.09
N ASN A 200 -26.20 27.84 35.52
CA ASN A 200 -25.13 27.11 36.20
C ASN A 200 -23.86 27.94 36.31
N PRO A 201 -23.58 28.56 37.47
CA PRO A 201 -22.37 29.36 37.62
C PRO A 201 -21.08 28.52 37.59
N LEU A 202 -21.14 27.23 37.92
CA LEU A 202 -19.95 26.42 38.16
C LEU A 202 -20.14 24.98 37.69
N ALA A 203 -19.69 24.69 36.47
CA ALA A 203 -19.78 23.37 35.83
C ALA A 203 -18.64 22.42 36.24
N ASN A 204 -17.50 22.94 36.70
CA ASN A 204 -16.36 22.14 37.17
C ASN A 204 -15.85 22.64 38.54
N PRO A 205 -16.59 22.38 39.62
CA PRO A 205 -16.19 22.77 40.97
C PRO A 205 -14.92 22.04 41.44
N ASP A 206 -14.64 20.83 40.93
CA ASP A 206 -13.44 20.08 41.30
C ASP A 206 -12.16 20.72 40.77
N GLY A 207 -12.16 21.17 39.52
CA GLY A 207 -11.05 21.96 38.97
C GLY A 207 -10.91 23.32 39.66
N THR A 208 -12.03 23.98 39.93
CA THR A 208 -12.06 25.32 40.54
C THR A 208 -11.51 25.32 41.97
N TYR A 209 -11.82 24.27 42.75
CA TYR A 209 -11.37 24.11 44.13
C TYR A 209 -10.33 23.00 44.28
N ALA A 210 -9.47 22.79 43.27
CA ALA A 210 -8.44 21.76 43.26
C ALA A 210 -7.45 21.88 44.45
N GLY A 211 -7.18 23.11 44.91
CA GLY A 211 -6.39 23.40 46.10
C GLY A 211 -7.14 23.26 47.44
N GLY A 212 -8.43 22.96 47.39
CA GLY A 212 -9.36 22.81 48.53
C GLY A 212 -10.45 23.89 48.58
N ASP A 213 -11.55 23.58 49.25
CA ASP A 213 -12.81 24.36 49.25
C ASP A 213 -12.74 25.82 49.72
N ASN A 214 -11.62 26.26 50.31
CA ASN A 214 -11.48 27.59 50.91
C ASN A 214 -10.91 28.64 49.95
N SER A 215 -10.37 28.24 48.80
CA SER A 215 -9.75 29.17 47.85
C SER A 215 -9.85 28.62 46.43
N VAL A 216 -10.05 29.53 45.47
CA VAL A 216 -9.87 29.22 44.03
C VAL A 216 -8.42 29.42 43.57
N TYR A 217 -7.52 29.81 44.48
CA TYR A 217 -6.09 29.85 44.18
C TYR A 217 -5.57 28.44 43.88
N GLY A 218 -4.89 28.30 42.74
CA GLY A 218 -4.45 27.01 42.24
C GLY A 218 -5.54 26.20 41.56
N ALA A 219 -6.63 26.84 41.13
CA ALA A 219 -7.61 26.23 40.25
C ALA A 219 -6.94 25.65 38.99
N THR A 220 -7.49 24.54 38.53
CA THR A 220 -7.02 23.77 37.37
C THR A 220 -8.05 23.79 36.24
N ARG A 221 -7.61 23.69 34.99
CA ARG A 221 -8.49 23.59 33.83
C ARG A 221 -9.33 22.32 33.89
N TYR A 222 -8.68 21.17 34.09
CA TYR A 222 -9.33 19.87 34.02
C TYR A 222 -10.22 19.55 35.22
N ASN A 223 -11.07 18.53 35.07
CA ASN A 223 -11.80 17.93 36.19
C ASN A 223 -10.84 17.14 37.12
N ALA A 224 -11.36 16.54 38.19
CA ALA A 224 -10.53 15.84 39.17
C ALA A 224 -9.72 14.65 38.62
N ASN A 225 -10.16 14.06 37.49
CA ASN A 225 -9.48 12.98 36.79
C ASN A 225 -8.45 13.47 35.77
N GLY A 226 -8.25 14.78 35.64
CA GLY A 226 -7.34 15.37 34.66
C GLY A 226 -7.87 15.29 33.23
N LYS A 227 -9.19 15.31 33.04
CA LYS A 227 -9.83 15.35 31.72
C LYS A 227 -10.44 16.72 31.44
N ASP A 228 -10.32 17.13 30.19
CA ASP A 228 -10.99 18.32 29.66
C ASP A 228 -12.47 18.02 29.41
N LEU A 229 -13.36 18.73 30.10
CA LEU A 229 -14.80 18.54 29.94
C LEU A 229 -15.30 19.04 28.57
N ASN A 230 -14.64 20.03 27.97
CA ASN A 230 -14.99 20.56 26.65
C ASN A 230 -14.28 19.81 25.50
N ARG A 231 -13.79 18.60 25.77
CA ARG A 231 -13.41 17.59 24.77
C ARG A 231 -14.14 16.27 24.99
N ASN A 232 -15.07 16.24 25.94
CA ASN A 232 -15.62 14.99 26.44
C ASN A 232 -17.02 14.70 25.89
N PHE A 233 -17.74 15.64 25.29
CA PHE A 233 -19.09 15.45 24.71
C PHE A 233 -19.08 14.54 23.47
N PRO A 234 -20.21 13.87 23.12
CA PRO A 234 -20.37 13.28 21.79
C PRO A 234 -20.15 14.33 20.71
N ASP A 235 -19.54 13.93 19.62
CA ASP A 235 -19.21 14.79 18.49
C ASP A 235 -19.85 14.25 17.21
N PRO A 236 -20.40 15.11 16.35
CA PRO A 236 -21.06 14.66 15.14
C PRO A 236 -20.07 14.17 14.06
N GLU A 237 -18.78 14.52 14.15
CA GLU A 237 -17.72 13.97 13.29
C GLU A 237 -17.00 12.79 13.94
N ASP A 238 -16.54 12.97 15.19
CA ASP A 238 -15.63 12.04 15.88
C ASP A 238 -16.36 11.03 16.81
N GLY A 239 -17.70 11.01 16.77
CA GLY A 239 -18.55 10.00 17.39
C GLY A 239 -18.78 10.18 18.90
N PRO A 240 -19.21 9.13 19.62
CA PRO A 240 -19.73 9.29 20.98
C PRO A 240 -18.68 9.53 22.08
N TYR A 241 -17.39 9.34 21.80
CA TYR A 241 -16.31 9.39 22.83
C TYR A 241 -14.98 10.00 22.33
N PRO A 242 -14.96 11.19 21.71
CA PRO A 242 -13.76 11.81 21.13
C PRO A 242 -12.66 12.07 22.17
N GLY A 243 -13.01 12.51 23.38
CA GLY A 243 -12.07 12.69 24.50
C GLY A 243 -11.84 11.44 25.35
N GLY A 244 -12.24 10.25 24.88
CA GLY A 244 -12.16 8.98 25.60
C GLY A 244 -13.26 8.82 26.65
N THR A 245 -12.89 8.36 27.85
CA THR A 245 -13.86 8.00 28.90
C THR A 245 -14.77 9.16 29.29
N ARG A 246 -16.09 8.96 29.21
CA ARG A 246 -17.13 9.87 29.70
C ARG A 246 -16.92 10.21 31.19
N GLN A 247 -16.85 11.49 31.51
CA GLN A 247 -16.74 11.99 32.89
C GLN A 247 -18.13 12.16 33.52
N VAL A 248 -18.19 12.10 34.86
CA VAL A 248 -19.46 12.20 35.60
C VAL A 248 -20.08 13.59 35.49
N GLU A 249 -19.27 14.63 35.38
CA GLU A 249 -19.74 16.00 35.16
C GLU A 249 -20.39 16.14 33.78
N THR A 250 -19.72 15.62 32.75
CA THR A 250 -20.23 15.60 31.38
C THR A 250 -21.52 14.80 31.29
N GLN A 251 -21.58 13.62 31.91
CA GLN A 251 -22.80 12.81 31.92
C GLN A 251 -23.95 13.54 32.61
N ALA A 252 -23.71 14.19 33.75
CA ALA A 252 -24.74 14.96 34.43
C ALA A 252 -25.29 16.12 33.58
N MET A 253 -24.42 16.81 32.83
CA MET A 253 -24.85 17.85 31.89
C MET A 253 -25.62 17.28 30.69
N MET A 254 -25.25 16.09 30.20
CA MET A 254 -26.00 15.41 29.12
C MET A 254 -27.37 14.92 29.61
N ASP A 255 -27.43 14.30 30.78
CA ASP A 255 -28.69 13.86 31.39
C ASP A 255 -29.62 15.04 31.66
N PHE A 256 -29.05 16.20 31.98
CA PHE A 256 -29.79 17.44 32.15
C PHE A 256 -30.28 18.00 30.80
N ALA A 257 -29.42 18.06 29.78
CA ALA A 257 -29.84 18.49 28.44
C ALA A 257 -30.94 17.58 27.85
N GLU A 258 -30.87 16.26 28.06
CA GLU A 258 -31.89 15.30 27.61
C GLU A 258 -33.25 15.47 28.32
N ALA A 259 -33.26 16.04 29.52
CA ALA A 259 -34.46 16.23 30.32
C ALA A 259 -35.19 17.56 30.05
N HIS A 260 -34.64 18.40 29.16
CA HIS A 260 -35.04 19.79 28.96
C HIS A 260 -34.99 20.17 27.48
N SER A 261 -35.85 21.09 27.06
CA SER A 261 -35.98 21.55 25.67
C SER A 261 -35.22 22.86 25.42
N PHE A 262 -33.91 22.89 25.73
CA PHE A 262 -33.10 24.12 25.66
C PHE A 262 -32.99 24.70 24.24
N VAL A 263 -33.57 25.88 24.02
CA VAL A 263 -33.61 26.47 22.67
C VAL A 263 -32.39 27.34 22.35
N ILE A 264 -31.82 28.00 23.35
CA ILE A 264 -30.63 28.86 23.20
C ILE A 264 -29.76 28.79 24.45
N GLY A 265 -28.45 28.85 24.25
CA GLY A 265 -27.52 28.77 25.36
C GLY A 265 -26.22 29.55 25.19
N GLY A 266 -25.47 29.64 26.30
CA GLY A 266 -24.12 30.18 26.30
C GLY A 266 -23.25 29.48 27.34
N ASN A 267 -22.11 28.94 26.92
CA ASN A 267 -21.09 28.42 27.82
C ASN A 267 -19.95 29.44 27.97
N PHE A 268 -19.67 29.87 29.21
CA PHE A 268 -18.70 30.93 29.48
C PHE A 268 -17.31 30.38 29.77
N HIS A 269 -16.34 30.99 29.08
CA HIS A 269 -14.93 30.64 29.11
C HIS A 269 -14.06 31.88 29.39
N GLY A 270 -12.76 31.62 29.56
CA GLY A 270 -11.74 32.66 29.64
C GLY A 270 -10.41 32.19 29.07
N GLY A 271 -9.61 33.13 28.59
CA GLY A 271 -8.39 32.87 27.81
C GLY A 271 -8.34 33.76 26.56
N ALA A 272 -9.50 34.21 26.09
CA ALA A 272 -9.67 35.20 25.03
C ALA A 272 -10.84 36.16 25.33
N GLU A 273 -11.09 37.11 24.44
CA GLU A 273 -12.24 38.03 24.47
C GLU A 273 -12.96 38.02 23.11
N VAL A 274 -13.75 36.96 22.87
CA VAL A 274 -14.42 36.67 21.58
C VAL A 274 -15.69 35.81 21.79
N ILE A 275 -16.70 36.00 20.95
CA ILE A 275 -17.84 35.06 20.87
C ILE A 275 -17.56 34.04 19.77
N ASN A 276 -17.40 32.79 20.20
CA ASN A 276 -17.15 31.63 19.35
C ASN A 276 -18.48 30.97 19.01
N TYR A 277 -18.79 30.80 17.73
CA TYR A 277 -20.04 30.18 17.27
C TYR A 277 -19.79 28.92 16.41
N PRO A 278 -20.80 28.02 16.30
CA PRO A 278 -20.66 26.75 15.58
C PRO A 278 -20.23 26.87 14.12
N TRP A 279 -19.64 25.83 13.55
CA TRP A 279 -19.20 24.60 14.22
C TRP A 279 -17.79 24.73 14.78
N ASP A 280 -17.51 24.06 15.88
CA ASP A 280 -16.17 23.85 16.42
C ASP A 280 -15.44 22.70 15.69
N THR A 281 -16.18 21.64 15.35
CA THR A 281 -15.64 20.40 14.76
C THR A 281 -15.54 20.48 13.23
N TRP A 282 -16.56 21.05 12.56
CA TRP A 282 -16.67 21.06 11.10
C TRP A 282 -16.17 22.34 10.42
N ALA A 283 -15.52 22.15 9.27
CA ALA A 283 -15.20 23.23 8.33
C ALA A 283 -16.43 23.77 7.59
N ALA A 284 -17.45 22.93 7.39
CA ALA A 284 -18.72 23.35 6.83
C ALA A 284 -19.39 24.33 7.79
N LEU A 285 -20.08 25.34 7.25
CA LEU A 285 -20.83 26.28 8.07
C LEU A 285 -22.22 25.72 8.39
N HIS A 286 -22.76 26.11 9.54
CA HIS A 286 -24.14 25.82 9.91
C HIS A 286 -25.11 26.45 8.88
N VAL A 287 -26.27 25.84 8.55
CA VAL A 287 -27.22 26.44 7.58
C VAL A 287 -27.73 27.81 8.00
N ASP A 288 -27.91 28.00 9.31
CA ASP A 288 -28.18 29.29 9.97
C ASP A 288 -26.93 30.14 10.32
N ASP A 289 -25.79 29.96 9.64
CA ASP A 289 -24.54 30.70 9.91
C ASP A 289 -24.73 32.22 10.00
N GLN A 290 -25.51 32.80 9.09
CA GLN A 290 -25.76 34.24 9.10
C GLN A 290 -26.48 34.71 10.37
N TRP A 291 -27.38 33.90 10.93
CA TRP A 291 -28.05 34.20 12.19
C TRP A 291 -27.04 34.19 13.35
N TYR A 292 -26.18 33.16 13.43
CA TYR A 292 -25.12 33.10 14.44
C TYR A 292 -24.18 34.31 14.36
N VAL A 293 -23.78 34.69 13.14
CA VAL A 293 -22.94 35.86 12.91
C VAL A 293 -23.60 37.14 13.42
N ASP A 294 -24.86 37.39 13.06
CA ASP A 294 -25.57 38.63 13.39
C ASP A 294 -25.82 38.76 14.89
N ILE A 295 -26.23 37.68 15.56
CA ILE A 295 -26.51 37.70 17.00
C ILE A 295 -25.20 37.73 17.82
N SER A 296 -24.17 36.97 17.44
CA SER A 296 -22.86 37.04 18.09
C SER A 296 -22.26 38.44 17.94
N ARG A 297 -22.44 39.06 16.77
CA ARG A 297 -22.01 40.43 16.51
C ARG A 297 -22.75 41.42 17.41
N GLN A 298 -24.05 41.26 17.57
CA GLN A 298 -24.86 42.11 18.46
C GLN A 298 -24.37 42.01 19.91
N PHE A 299 -24.12 40.81 20.42
CA PHE A 299 -23.57 40.60 21.77
C PHE A 299 -22.27 41.39 21.95
N ALA A 300 -21.36 41.21 21.00
CA ALA A 300 -20.03 41.77 21.05
C ALA A 300 -20.02 43.30 20.87
N ASP A 301 -20.89 43.85 20.02
CA ASP A 301 -21.06 45.30 19.86
C ASP A 301 -21.60 45.96 21.13
N SER A 302 -22.57 45.32 21.79
CA SER A 302 -23.11 45.78 23.07
C SER A 302 -22.02 45.78 24.14
N ALA A 303 -21.22 44.71 24.22
CA ALA A 303 -20.11 44.62 25.18
C ALA A 303 -19.04 45.70 24.94
N GLN A 304 -18.65 45.91 23.67
CA GLN A 304 -17.70 46.96 23.26
C GLN A 304 -18.22 48.37 23.58
N TYR A 305 -19.54 48.59 23.49
CA TYR A 305 -20.13 49.89 23.79
C TYR A 305 -20.06 50.25 25.28
N TYR A 306 -20.26 49.27 26.16
CA TYR A 306 -20.26 49.49 27.63
C TYR A 306 -18.90 49.33 28.29
N SER A 307 -17.85 49.03 27.52
CA SER A 307 -16.50 48.76 28.01
C SER A 307 -15.46 49.78 27.54
N PRO A 308 -14.25 49.77 28.12
CA PRO A 308 -13.11 50.49 27.55
C PRO A 308 -12.75 49.98 26.15
N SER A 309 -12.23 50.88 25.32
CA SER A 309 -11.72 50.54 23.98
C SER A 309 -10.76 49.35 24.03
N GLY A 310 -11.05 48.33 23.22
CA GLY A 310 -10.22 47.12 23.08
C GLY A 310 -10.80 45.88 23.74
N TYR A 311 -11.81 46.00 24.61
CA TYR A 311 -12.48 44.83 25.18
C TYR A 311 -13.30 44.09 24.12
N LEU A 312 -13.20 42.77 24.11
CA LEU A 312 -13.94 41.89 23.19
C LEU A 312 -13.71 42.24 21.71
N THR A 313 -12.44 42.48 21.34
CA THR A 313 -12.01 42.82 19.97
C THR A 313 -11.10 41.78 19.33
N ASP A 314 -10.90 40.63 19.99
CA ASP A 314 -10.04 39.57 19.49
C ASP A 314 -10.54 39.05 18.13
N LEU A 315 -9.63 38.49 17.33
CA LEU A 315 -9.92 37.96 15.99
C LEU A 315 -10.62 38.98 15.05
N ASN A 316 -10.19 40.26 15.16
CA ASN A 316 -10.58 41.46 14.39
C ASN A 316 -11.80 42.21 14.90
N ASN A 317 -12.85 41.52 15.34
CA ASN A 317 -14.09 42.17 15.73
C ASN A 317 -14.76 41.54 16.95
N GLY A 318 -14.19 40.52 17.60
CA GLY A 318 -14.80 39.92 18.79
C GLY A 318 -15.82 38.82 18.49
N ILE A 319 -15.89 38.29 17.26
CA ILE A 319 -16.58 37.03 16.96
C ILE A 319 -15.69 36.11 16.12
N THR A 320 -15.92 34.80 16.19
CA THR A 320 -15.27 33.81 15.32
C THR A 320 -16.14 32.57 15.15
N ASN A 321 -16.10 31.95 13.97
CA ASN A 321 -16.49 30.55 13.85
C ASN A 321 -15.42 29.69 14.55
N GLY A 322 -15.85 28.64 15.24
CA GLY A 322 -14.98 27.78 16.04
C GLY A 322 -13.87 27.12 15.25
N TYR A 323 -14.25 26.38 14.22
CA TYR A 323 -13.30 25.70 13.34
C TYR A 323 -12.28 26.69 12.72
N ALA A 324 -12.73 27.86 12.28
CA ALA A 324 -11.88 28.91 11.70
C ALA A 324 -10.85 29.48 12.70
N TRP A 325 -11.16 29.47 14.01
CA TRP A 325 -10.21 29.81 15.05
C TRP A 325 -9.22 28.68 15.24
N TYR A 326 -9.71 27.53 15.71
CA TYR A 326 -9.06 26.23 15.76
C TYR A 326 -10.11 25.12 16.00
N SER A 327 -10.04 24.03 15.24
CA SER A 327 -10.96 22.90 15.38
C SER A 327 -10.77 22.16 16.71
N ILE A 328 -11.89 21.80 17.34
CA ILE A 328 -11.95 20.93 18.50
C ILE A 328 -13.02 19.87 18.31
N SER A 329 -12.82 18.69 18.91
CA SER A 329 -13.81 17.62 18.91
C SER A 329 -14.33 17.36 20.32
N GLY A 330 -15.61 17.02 20.44
CA GLY A 330 -16.26 16.73 21.72
C GLY A 330 -16.53 17.96 22.58
N GLY A 331 -16.67 19.13 21.93
CA GLY A 331 -17.11 20.36 22.56
C GLY A 331 -18.59 20.31 22.95
N ARG A 332 -18.96 21.00 24.02
CA ARG A 332 -20.38 21.10 24.44
C ARG A 332 -21.22 21.92 23.47
N GLN A 333 -20.63 22.96 22.88
CA GLN A 333 -21.29 23.81 21.91
C GLN A 333 -21.88 22.97 20.78
N ASP A 334 -21.05 22.23 20.06
CA ASP A 334 -21.51 21.40 18.94
C ASP A 334 -22.48 20.29 19.41
N TYR A 335 -22.30 19.75 20.61
CA TYR A 335 -23.24 18.80 21.19
C TYR A 335 -24.65 19.36 21.35
N MET A 336 -24.78 20.55 21.96
CA MET A 336 -26.08 21.20 22.16
C MET A 336 -26.73 21.59 20.83
N ASN A 337 -25.95 22.07 19.86
CA ASN A 337 -26.49 22.51 18.58
C ASN A 337 -26.89 21.32 17.67
N TYR A 338 -26.16 20.20 17.70
CA TYR A 338 -26.44 19.07 16.82
C TYR A 338 -27.43 18.06 17.42
N PHE A 339 -27.31 17.73 18.71
CA PHE A 339 -28.09 16.64 19.32
C PHE A 339 -29.31 17.11 20.13
N HIS A 340 -29.39 18.40 20.45
CA HIS A 340 -30.46 18.99 21.28
C HIS A 340 -31.14 20.18 20.62
N ASP A 341 -30.95 20.34 19.30
CA ASP A 341 -31.61 21.37 18.47
C ASP A 341 -31.47 22.80 19.00
N SER A 342 -30.44 23.04 19.82
CA SER A 342 -30.23 24.28 20.56
C SER A 342 -29.43 25.29 19.76
N ARG A 343 -29.39 26.53 20.25
CA ARG A 343 -28.54 27.61 19.74
C ARG A 343 -27.49 28.00 20.79
N GLU A 344 -26.53 27.13 21.04
CA GLU A 344 -25.45 27.41 21.99
C GLU A 344 -24.22 28.04 21.32
N VAL A 345 -23.61 29.03 21.99
CA VAL A 345 -22.29 29.59 21.63
C VAL A 345 -21.34 29.55 22.82
N THR A 346 -20.04 29.57 22.54
CA THR A 346 -18.98 29.71 23.53
C THR A 346 -18.61 31.18 23.69
N MET A 347 -18.70 31.69 24.91
CA MET A 347 -18.47 33.10 25.24
C MET A 347 -17.15 33.27 26.01
N GLU A 348 -16.09 33.64 25.29
CA GLU A 348 -14.79 34.01 25.88
C GLU A 348 -14.84 35.46 26.37
N ILE A 349 -14.93 35.64 27.68
CA ILE A 349 -15.28 36.96 28.27
C ILE A 349 -14.11 37.68 28.94
N SER A 350 -12.95 37.05 29.02
CA SER A 350 -11.77 37.60 29.69
C SER A 350 -10.50 36.90 29.22
N SER A 351 -9.54 37.70 28.73
CA SER A 351 -8.16 37.27 28.47
C SER A 351 -7.41 36.82 29.74
N THR A 352 -7.88 37.24 30.92
CA THR A 352 -7.34 36.81 32.21
C THR A 352 -8.28 35.79 32.86
N LYS A 353 -7.87 34.51 32.92
CA LYS A 353 -8.72 33.42 33.42
C LYS A 353 -9.16 33.57 34.88
N LEU A 354 -8.21 33.91 35.77
CA LEU A 354 -8.47 34.28 37.16
C LEU A 354 -8.34 35.80 37.33
N LEU A 355 -9.45 36.54 37.14
CA LEU A 355 -9.45 38.00 37.28
C LEU A 355 -9.17 38.43 38.73
N PRO A 356 -8.45 39.54 38.97
CA PRO A 356 -8.45 40.19 40.27
C PRO A 356 -9.89 40.52 40.70
N ALA A 357 -10.27 40.11 41.91
CA ALA A 357 -11.66 40.22 42.35
C ALA A 357 -12.22 41.66 42.31
N SER A 358 -11.37 42.67 42.47
CA SER A 358 -11.73 44.09 42.34
C SER A 358 -12.14 44.53 40.93
N GLN A 359 -11.88 43.73 39.89
CA GLN A 359 -12.25 44.01 38.50
C GLN A 359 -13.60 43.40 38.11
N LEU A 360 -14.08 42.39 38.82
CA LEU A 360 -15.36 41.72 38.55
C LEU A 360 -16.54 42.70 38.43
N PRO A 361 -16.65 43.78 39.26
CA PRO A 361 -17.72 44.75 39.09
C PRO A 361 -17.71 45.50 37.77
N ALA A 362 -16.53 45.72 37.19
CA ALA A 362 -16.39 46.39 35.89
C ALA A 362 -16.78 45.45 34.75
N TRP A 363 -16.33 44.19 34.77
CA TRP A 363 -16.69 43.18 33.77
C TRP A 363 -18.21 42.93 33.71
N TRP A 364 -18.87 42.90 34.87
CA TRP A 364 -20.33 42.90 34.92
C TRP A 364 -20.93 44.11 34.18
N GLY A 365 -20.38 45.30 34.41
CA GLY A 365 -20.83 46.52 33.74
C GLY A 365 -20.67 46.47 32.22
N TYR A 366 -19.66 45.73 31.72
CA TYR A 366 -19.42 45.57 30.29
C TYR A 366 -20.44 44.63 29.64
N LEU A 367 -20.76 43.52 30.32
CA LEU A 367 -21.51 42.41 29.73
C LEU A 367 -22.99 42.37 30.09
N ARG A 368 -23.44 43.05 31.15
CA ARG A 368 -24.82 42.93 31.66
C ARG A 368 -25.88 43.08 30.56
N VAL A 369 -25.69 44.04 29.65
CA VAL A 369 -26.66 44.28 28.57
C VAL A 369 -26.59 43.17 27.54
N SER A 370 -25.39 42.82 27.05
CA SER A 370 -25.18 41.69 26.14
C SER A 370 -25.76 40.37 26.64
N LEU A 371 -25.63 40.09 27.94
CA LEU A 371 -26.16 38.87 28.56
C LEU A 371 -27.69 38.80 28.47
N LEU A 372 -28.38 39.92 28.68
CA LEU A 372 -29.84 39.99 28.62
C LEU A 372 -30.34 39.99 27.16
N ASP A 373 -29.65 40.69 26.27
CA ASP A 373 -29.99 40.77 24.84
C ASP A 373 -29.89 39.39 24.16
N TRP A 374 -28.93 38.55 24.56
CA TRP A 374 -28.80 37.18 24.07
C TRP A 374 -29.96 36.29 24.51
N LEU A 375 -30.35 36.34 25.80
CA LEU A 375 -31.52 35.59 26.28
C LEU A 375 -32.81 36.03 25.58
N GLU A 376 -32.93 37.32 25.24
CA GLU A 376 -34.11 37.83 24.54
C GLU A 376 -34.28 37.23 23.13
N GLN A 377 -33.21 36.69 22.52
CA GLN A 377 -33.28 36.07 21.19
C GLN A 377 -34.18 34.83 21.15
N ALA A 378 -34.33 34.13 22.28
CA ALA A 378 -35.26 33.00 22.40
C ALA A 378 -36.71 33.37 22.04
N LEU A 379 -37.07 34.66 22.15
CA LEU A 379 -38.42 35.16 21.89
C LEU A 379 -38.65 35.54 20.42
N TYR A 380 -37.64 35.49 19.56
CA TYR A 380 -37.69 35.94 18.16
C TYR A 380 -37.60 34.78 17.17
N GLY A 381 -37.96 35.05 15.91
CA GLY A 381 -38.01 34.03 14.87
C GLY A 381 -39.41 33.44 14.73
N ILE A 382 -39.50 32.13 14.54
CA ILE A 382 -40.76 31.38 14.42
C ILE A 382 -40.98 30.60 15.70
N ARG A 383 -42.20 30.57 16.22
CA ARG A 383 -42.58 29.67 17.32
C ARG A 383 -44.04 29.26 17.19
N GLY A 384 -44.50 28.33 18.00
CA GLY A 384 -45.92 27.99 18.09
C GLY A 384 -46.11 26.66 18.79
N VAL A 385 -47.34 26.17 18.83
CA VAL A 385 -47.68 24.88 19.46
C VAL A 385 -48.16 23.86 18.43
N VAL A 386 -47.67 22.62 18.52
CA VAL A 386 -48.11 21.48 17.72
C VAL A 386 -48.95 20.54 18.58
N THR A 387 -50.17 20.27 18.13
CA THR A 387 -51.14 19.46 18.87
C THR A 387 -51.80 18.38 18.01
N ASP A 388 -52.38 17.37 18.64
CA ASP A 388 -53.23 16.38 17.99
C ASP A 388 -54.59 17.02 17.62
N ALA A 389 -54.96 16.98 16.34
CA ALA A 389 -56.19 17.56 15.83
C ALA A 389 -57.48 16.99 16.44
N ASN A 390 -57.44 15.81 17.07
CA ASN A 390 -58.61 15.16 17.65
C ASN A 390 -58.82 15.47 19.14
N ASN A 391 -57.76 15.74 19.90
CA ASN A 391 -57.83 15.86 21.36
C ASN A 391 -57.05 17.06 21.93
N SER A 392 -56.34 17.81 21.09
CA SER A 392 -55.55 18.99 21.44
C SER A 392 -54.45 18.72 22.48
N GLN A 393 -53.99 17.47 22.61
CA GLN A 393 -52.79 17.17 23.40
C GLN A 393 -51.53 17.55 22.61
N PRO A 394 -50.44 17.92 23.29
CA PRO A 394 -49.12 18.13 22.70
C PRO A 394 -48.68 16.96 21.82
N VAL A 395 -47.94 17.27 20.75
CA VAL A 395 -47.33 16.27 19.87
C VAL A 395 -45.86 16.59 19.73
N HIS A 396 -45.01 15.66 20.18
CA HIS A 396 -43.56 15.68 19.92
C HIS A 396 -43.30 15.53 18.41
N ALA A 397 -43.20 16.67 17.72
CA ALA A 397 -43.07 16.79 16.29
C ALA A 397 -41.75 17.45 15.90
N MET A 398 -41.16 16.96 14.82
CA MET A 398 -40.10 17.64 14.11
C MET A 398 -40.69 18.80 13.31
N VAL A 399 -40.06 19.96 13.40
CA VAL A 399 -40.34 21.16 12.61
C VAL A 399 -39.13 21.46 11.74
N ARG A 400 -39.31 21.30 10.42
CA ARG A 400 -38.25 21.42 9.43
C ARG A 400 -38.54 22.56 8.46
N VAL A 401 -37.54 23.37 8.16
CA VAL A 401 -37.57 24.39 7.11
C VAL A 401 -37.17 23.74 5.77
N LEU A 402 -38.14 23.57 4.88
CA LEU A 402 -37.93 22.91 3.59
C LEU A 402 -36.96 23.68 2.70
N GLY A 403 -35.96 22.96 2.16
CA GLY A 403 -34.95 23.54 1.28
C GLY A 403 -33.89 24.40 2.00
N HIS A 404 -33.94 24.46 3.34
CA HIS A 404 -32.95 25.13 4.19
C HIS A 404 -32.27 24.11 5.12
N ASP A 405 -33.05 23.38 5.92
CA ASP A 405 -32.52 22.37 6.84
C ASP A 405 -32.09 21.10 6.09
N THR A 406 -30.92 20.56 6.42
CA THR A 406 -30.40 19.33 5.81
C THR A 406 -30.46 18.18 6.81
N ALA A 407 -30.49 16.93 6.30
CA ALA A 407 -30.44 15.77 7.18
C ALA A 407 -29.05 15.59 7.83
N THR A 408 -28.02 16.26 7.30
CA THR A 408 -26.62 16.08 7.69
C THR A 408 -26.14 17.07 8.73
N ASP A 409 -26.81 18.21 8.93
CA ASP A 409 -26.41 19.25 9.88
C ASP A 409 -27.30 19.33 11.14
N SER A 410 -28.36 18.51 11.21
CA SER A 410 -29.30 18.43 12.34
C SER A 410 -29.87 19.78 12.77
N SER A 411 -30.21 20.63 11.79
CA SER A 411 -30.66 22.00 12.04
C SER A 411 -32.17 22.16 12.23
N MET A 412 -32.96 21.09 12.11
CA MET A 412 -34.38 21.12 12.45
C MET A 412 -34.58 21.36 13.96
N VAL A 413 -35.81 21.67 14.38
CA VAL A 413 -36.15 21.73 15.82
C VAL A 413 -37.27 20.76 16.13
N PHE A 414 -37.34 20.31 17.38
CA PHE A 414 -38.44 19.51 17.88
C PHE A 414 -39.29 20.32 18.85
N THR A 415 -40.57 19.97 18.91
CA THR A 415 -41.47 20.54 19.91
C THR A 415 -41.23 19.91 21.27
N ASP A 416 -41.39 20.67 22.33
CA ASP A 416 -41.44 20.17 23.69
C ASP A 416 -42.54 19.09 23.82
N PRO A 417 -42.25 17.91 24.41
CA PRO A 417 -43.22 16.83 24.52
C PRO A 417 -44.34 17.09 25.55
N ASP A 418 -44.11 17.94 26.54
CA ASP A 418 -45.03 18.23 27.65
C ASP A 418 -46.03 19.36 27.31
N VAL A 419 -45.61 20.34 26.50
CA VAL A 419 -46.46 21.49 26.11
C VAL A 419 -46.74 21.55 24.59
N GLY A 420 -45.85 21.00 23.77
CA GLY A 420 -45.99 20.95 22.31
C GLY A 420 -45.47 22.19 21.61
N ASP A 421 -44.87 23.13 22.34
CA ASP A 421 -44.32 24.34 21.78
C ASP A 421 -42.95 24.10 21.13
N TYR A 422 -42.60 24.92 20.15
CA TYR A 422 -41.30 24.89 19.50
C TYR A 422 -40.82 26.32 19.24
N HIS A 423 -39.50 26.50 19.20
CA HIS A 423 -38.88 27.81 18.96
C HIS A 423 -37.77 27.67 17.92
N ARG A 424 -37.94 28.36 16.80
CA ARG A 424 -37.05 28.34 15.64
C ARG A 424 -36.49 29.74 15.39
N MET A 425 -35.35 30.01 16.00
CA MET A 425 -34.55 31.20 15.73
C MET A 425 -33.93 31.12 14.33
N ILE A 426 -34.27 32.09 13.48
CA ILE A 426 -33.85 32.14 12.08
C ILE A 426 -33.85 33.59 11.58
N GLU A 427 -33.03 33.88 10.58
CA GLU A 427 -32.98 35.18 9.91
C GLU A 427 -34.31 35.58 9.25
N ALA A 428 -34.45 36.87 8.95
CA ALA A 428 -35.59 37.40 8.22
C ALA A 428 -35.66 36.79 6.82
N GLY A 429 -36.83 36.23 6.49
CA GLY A 429 -37.00 35.50 5.25
C GLY A 429 -38.44 35.06 5.02
N THR A 430 -38.64 34.21 4.03
CA THR A 430 -39.91 33.53 3.80
C THR A 430 -39.65 32.05 3.64
N TYR A 431 -40.29 31.24 4.47
CA TYR A 431 -39.96 29.84 4.69
C TYR A 431 -41.20 28.96 4.54
N ASP A 432 -40.98 27.73 4.06
CA ASP A 432 -41.99 26.67 4.08
C ASP A 432 -41.62 25.71 5.23
N LEU A 433 -42.56 25.47 6.14
CA LEU A 433 -42.35 24.66 7.34
C LEU A 433 -43.06 23.33 7.20
N GLU A 434 -42.33 22.23 7.32
CA GLU A 434 -42.84 20.87 7.39
C GLU A 434 -42.89 20.40 8.84
N PHE A 435 -44.04 19.84 9.24
CA PHE A 435 -44.30 19.28 10.56
C PHE A 435 -44.50 17.78 10.42
N SER A 436 -43.72 16.98 11.15
CA SER A 436 -43.83 15.52 11.10
C SER A 436 -43.66 14.89 12.48
N ALA A 437 -44.45 13.85 12.77
CA ALA A 437 -44.42 13.15 14.04
C ALA A 437 -44.83 11.68 13.84
N PRO A 438 -44.21 10.72 14.55
CA PRO A 438 -44.65 9.32 14.51
C PRO A 438 -46.14 9.19 14.83
N GLY A 439 -46.89 8.57 13.92
CA GLY A 439 -48.32 8.35 14.10
C GLY A 439 -49.21 9.48 13.60
N TYR A 440 -48.67 10.46 12.87
CA TYR A 440 -49.41 11.56 12.26
C TYR A 440 -49.13 11.66 10.75
N TYR A 441 -50.06 12.25 10.01
CA TYR A 441 -49.78 12.73 8.66
C TYR A 441 -48.88 13.96 8.73
N THR A 442 -47.86 14.02 7.88
CA THR A 442 -47.04 15.22 7.69
C THR A 442 -47.91 16.39 7.20
N ASP A 443 -47.69 17.58 7.77
CA ASP A 443 -48.34 18.83 7.36
C ASP A 443 -47.29 19.85 6.89
N THR A 444 -47.68 20.78 6.03
CA THR A 444 -46.78 21.82 5.52
C THR A 444 -47.45 23.18 5.51
N VAL A 445 -46.86 24.13 6.22
CA VAL A 445 -47.27 25.54 6.24
C VAL A 445 -46.37 26.33 5.30
N TYR A 446 -46.94 26.80 4.20
CA TYR A 446 -46.20 27.52 3.16
C TYR A 446 -46.13 29.02 3.43
N SER A 447 -45.01 29.62 3.02
CA SER A 447 -44.81 31.08 2.96
C SER A 447 -44.90 31.82 4.30
N VAL A 448 -44.33 31.25 5.36
CA VAL A 448 -44.17 31.90 6.67
C VAL A 448 -43.12 33.01 6.54
N THR A 449 -43.54 34.27 6.75
CA THR A 449 -42.64 35.43 6.66
C THR A 449 -42.07 35.78 8.02
N VAL A 450 -40.75 35.85 8.12
CA VAL A 450 -40.00 36.18 9.35
C VAL A 450 -39.36 37.56 9.21
N VAL A 451 -39.33 38.31 10.30
CA VAL A 451 -38.66 39.61 10.42
C VAL A 451 -37.76 39.58 11.65
N ASN A 452 -36.53 40.08 11.52
CA ASN A 452 -35.55 40.10 12.61
C ASN A 452 -36.12 40.82 13.84
N LEU A 453 -35.84 40.26 15.02
CA LEU A 453 -36.28 40.76 16.32
C LEU A 453 -37.82 40.83 16.46
N GLN A 454 -38.54 39.94 15.77
CA GLN A 454 -39.99 39.78 15.92
C GLN A 454 -40.36 38.30 16.13
N THR A 455 -41.42 38.08 16.89
CA THR A 455 -42.03 36.76 17.10
C THR A 455 -43.05 36.48 16.01
N ASN A 456 -42.98 35.30 15.38
CA ASN A 456 -43.91 34.85 14.35
C ASN A 456 -44.56 33.53 14.79
N SER A 457 -45.81 33.60 15.28
CA SER A 457 -46.53 32.42 15.80
C SER A 457 -47.16 31.58 14.68
N VAL A 458 -46.88 30.27 14.67
CA VAL A 458 -47.41 29.28 13.73
C VAL A 458 -47.79 28.00 14.49
N ASP A 459 -49.07 27.90 14.84
CA ASP A 459 -49.64 26.72 15.51
C ASP A 459 -50.13 25.68 14.48
N VAL A 460 -49.93 24.41 14.79
CA VAL A 460 -50.34 23.30 13.90
C VAL A 460 -51.11 22.23 14.67
N ALA A 461 -52.22 21.78 14.10
CA ALA A 461 -53.00 20.66 14.62
C ALA A 461 -52.80 19.44 13.70
N MET A 462 -51.88 18.56 14.05
CA MET A 462 -51.51 17.39 13.26
C MET A 462 -52.63 16.34 13.28
N THR A 463 -52.94 15.78 12.11
CA THR A 463 -53.96 14.72 12.00
C THR A 463 -53.34 13.36 12.28
N PRO A 464 -53.75 12.62 13.34
CA PRO A 464 -53.19 11.31 13.61
C PRO A 464 -53.58 10.31 12.53
N LEU A 465 -52.67 9.38 12.26
CA LEU A 465 -52.89 8.24 11.38
C LEU A 465 -54.01 7.36 11.94
N PRO A 466 -54.77 6.66 11.09
CA PRO A 466 -55.72 5.66 11.55
C PRO A 466 -55.01 4.59 12.38
N ASN A 467 -55.66 4.10 13.44
CA ASN A 467 -55.14 3.02 14.31
C ASN A 467 -55.22 1.64 13.62
N ILE A 468 -54.51 1.52 12.50
CA ILE A 468 -54.32 0.32 11.70
C ILE A 468 -52.81 0.15 11.47
N PRO A 469 -52.31 -1.09 11.30
CA PRO A 469 -50.94 -1.28 10.87
C PRO A 469 -50.75 -0.76 9.44
N ILE A 470 -49.54 -0.30 9.12
CA ILE A 470 -49.08 0.04 7.76
C ILE A 470 -47.72 -0.64 7.65
N LEU A 471 -47.68 -1.80 6.99
CA LEU A 471 -46.47 -2.62 6.91
C LEU A 471 -45.67 -2.30 5.65
N ASP A 472 -44.34 -2.28 5.77
CA ASP A 472 -43.42 -2.12 4.64
C ASP A 472 -42.20 -3.04 4.79
N TYR A 473 -41.47 -3.26 3.69
CA TYR A 473 -40.25 -4.05 3.63
C TYR A 473 -39.05 -3.26 4.16
N VAL A 474 -38.16 -3.93 4.89
CA VAL A 474 -36.92 -3.32 5.42
C VAL A 474 -35.67 -4.00 4.84
N SER A 475 -35.56 -5.31 5.03
CA SER A 475 -34.33 -6.05 4.72
C SER A 475 -34.57 -7.55 4.60
N HIS A 476 -33.56 -8.28 4.12
CA HIS A 476 -33.49 -9.73 4.17
C HIS A 476 -32.12 -10.17 4.71
N ASN A 477 -32.01 -11.41 5.18
CA ASN A 477 -30.74 -12.02 5.62
C ASN A 477 -30.25 -13.12 4.65
N GLY A 478 -30.59 -12.98 3.37
CA GLY A 478 -30.31 -13.98 2.34
C GLY A 478 -28.88 -14.01 1.82
N GLY A 479 -28.01 -13.12 2.30
CA GLY A 479 -26.69 -12.89 1.70
C GLY A 479 -26.78 -12.12 0.39
N THR A 480 -25.67 -12.07 -0.34
CA THR A 480 -25.63 -11.63 -1.73
C THR A 480 -26.48 -12.59 -2.58
N LEU A 481 -27.14 -12.03 -3.60
CA LEU A 481 -28.05 -12.78 -4.44
C LEU A 481 -27.43 -12.83 -5.84
N ASP A 482 -27.02 -14.00 -6.32
CA ASP A 482 -26.36 -14.15 -7.61
C ASP A 482 -27.20 -14.94 -8.63
N PRO A 483 -27.00 -14.71 -9.93
CA PRO A 483 -27.61 -15.54 -10.97
C PRO A 483 -27.31 -17.03 -10.76
N GLY A 484 -28.37 -17.84 -10.66
CA GLY A 484 -28.28 -19.28 -10.44
C GLY A 484 -28.46 -19.74 -8.99
N ASP A 485 -28.58 -18.83 -8.03
CA ASP A 485 -28.73 -19.19 -6.62
C ASP A 485 -30.08 -19.82 -6.28
N ASN A 486 -30.04 -20.73 -5.30
CA ASN A 486 -31.21 -21.15 -4.51
C ASN A 486 -31.19 -20.42 -3.17
N VAL A 487 -31.96 -19.35 -3.06
CA VAL A 487 -31.92 -18.42 -1.93
C VAL A 487 -32.86 -18.90 -0.82
N SER A 488 -32.40 -18.83 0.43
CA SER A 488 -33.22 -19.04 1.64
C SER A 488 -33.07 -17.83 2.57
N ALA A 489 -34.10 -16.99 2.67
CA ALA A 489 -34.03 -15.72 3.37
C ALA A 489 -35.24 -15.47 4.29
N ASN A 490 -34.98 -15.00 5.50
CA ASN A 490 -35.97 -14.35 6.34
C ASN A 490 -36.07 -12.87 5.95
N ILE A 491 -37.29 -12.37 5.79
CA ILE A 491 -37.57 -10.97 5.43
C ILE A 491 -38.00 -10.22 6.69
N THR A 492 -37.52 -8.99 6.86
CA THR A 492 -37.90 -8.08 7.93
C THR A 492 -38.91 -7.05 7.42
N LEU A 493 -40.01 -6.89 8.15
CA LEU A 493 -41.02 -5.85 7.90
C LEU A 493 -40.95 -4.79 9.01
N ILE A 494 -41.32 -3.56 8.65
CA ILE A 494 -41.56 -2.42 9.56
C ILE A 494 -43.04 -2.07 9.55
N ASN A 495 -43.55 -1.52 10.64
CA ASN A 495 -44.92 -1.03 10.74
C ASN A 495 -44.95 0.48 11.01
N TYR A 496 -45.19 1.29 9.98
CA TYR A 496 -45.37 2.74 10.10
C TYR A 496 -46.73 3.14 10.68
N GLY A 497 -47.68 2.21 10.73
CA GLY A 497 -49.03 2.48 11.19
C GLY A 497 -49.12 2.62 12.70
N ALA A 498 -50.13 3.36 13.17
CA ALA A 498 -50.41 3.52 14.59
C ALA A 498 -51.01 2.26 15.25
N GLY A 499 -51.49 1.29 14.45
CA GLY A 499 -52.00 0.02 14.94
C GLY A 499 -50.93 -1.07 15.04
N ILE A 500 -50.94 -1.84 16.12
CA ILE A 500 -50.07 -3.02 16.28
C ILE A 500 -50.51 -4.11 15.30
N ALA A 501 -49.57 -4.71 14.57
CA ALA A 501 -49.86 -5.83 13.68
C ALA A 501 -49.76 -7.16 14.44
N TYR A 502 -50.91 -7.79 14.71
CA TYR A 502 -51.01 -9.09 15.35
C TYR A 502 -51.23 -10.20 14.33
N ASN A 503 -50.68 -11.39 14.61
CA ASN A 503 -50.83 -12.60 13.79
C ASN A 503 -50.52 -12.37 12.31
N THR A 504 -49.51 -11.54 12.04
CA THR A 504 -49.16 -11.13 10.70
C THR A 504 -48.66 -12.32 9.88
N SER A 505 -49.15 -12.44 8.64
CA SER A 505 -48.67 -13.42 7.67
C SER A 505 -48.39 -12.76 6.34
N GLY A 506 -47.31 -13.19 5.69
CA GLY A 506 -46.87 -12.69 4.40
C GLY A 506 -46.86 -13.81 3.36
N VAL A 507 -47.30 -13.48 2.15
CA VAL A 507 -47.21 -14.32 0.96
C VAL A 507 -46.37 -13.58 -0.08
N LEU A 508 -45.14 -14.05 -0.28
CA LEU A 508 -44.20 -13.55 -1.26
C LEU A 508 -44.52 -14.08 -2.65
N SER A 509 -44.43 -13.20 -3.63
CA SER A 509 -44.63 -13.47 -5.05
C SER A 509 -43.67 -12.60 -5.86
N SER A 510 -43.38 -13.03 -7.08
CA SER A 510 -42.66 -12.21 -8.07
C SER A 510 -43.23 -12.56 -9.46
N ASP A 511 -43.42 -11.53 -10.28
CA ASP A 511 -43.74 -11.68 -11.71
C ASP A 511 -42.46 -11.51 -12.56
N ASP A 512 -41.30 -11.39 -11.92
CA ASP A 512 -40.01 -11.24 -12.59
C ASP A 512 -39.64 -12.51 -13.37
N PRO A 513 -39.21 -12.41 -14.65
CA PRO A 513 -38.93 -13.57 -15.48
C PRO A 513 -37.77 -14.44 -14.97
N TYR A 514 -36.88 -13.91 -14.11
CA TYR A 514 -35.73 -14.64 -13.59
C TYR A 514 -35.93 -15.20 -12.18
N ILE A 515 -37.05 -14.92 -11.53
CA ILE A 515 -37.31 -15.35 -10.14
C ILE A 515 -38.37 -16.43 -10.11
N THR A 516 -38.06 -17.56 -9.47
CA THR A 516 -39.03 -18.62 -9.18
C THR A 516 -39.19 -18.81 -7.69
N ILE A 517 -40.32 -18.38 -7.11
CA ILE A 517 -40.60 -18.58 -5.69
C ILE A 517 -40.90 -20.06 -5.40
N THR A 518 -40.12 -20.69 -4.52
CA THR A 518 -40.25 -22.10 -4.14
C THR A 518 -40.88 -22.30 -2.75
N GLN A 519 -40.74 -21.32 -1.86
CA GLN A 519 -41.44 -21.24 -0.57
C GLN A 519 -41.94 -19.80 -0.35
N SER A 520 -43.24 -19.59 -0.53
CA SER A 520 -43.82 -18.24 -0.61
C SER A 520 -44.42 -17.72 0.69
N THR A 521 -44.55 -18.52 1.75
CA THR A 521 -45.34 -18.11 2.93
C THR A 521 -44.53 -18.09 4.20
N SER A 522 -44.71 -17.05 5.01
CA SER A 522 -44.20 -17.01 6.38
C SER A 522 -45.17 -16.26 7.30
N THR A 523 -45.00 -16.46 8.60
CA THR A 523 -45.66 -15.65 9.63
C THR A 523 -44.64 -14.74 10.29
N TYR A 524 -45.12 -13.69 10.93
CA TYR A 524 -44.29 -12.76 11.68
C TYR A 524 -44.70 -12.77 13.15
N PRO A 525 -43.77 -12.50 14.07
CA PRO A 525 -44.10 -12.06 15.42
C PRO A 525 -45.03 -10.83 15.39
N THR A 526 -45.59 -10.48 16.54
CA THR A 526 -46.30 -9.20 16.69
C THR A 526 -45.37 -8.06 16.32
N ILE A 527 -45.78 -7.23 15.35
CA ILE A 527 -45.01 -6.07 14.90
C ILE A 527 -45.60 -4.85 15.60
N ALA A 528 -44.83 -4.23 16.49
CA ALA A 528 -45.24 -3.04 17.20
C ALA A 528 -45.60 -1.91 16.22
N ALA A 529 -46.47 -0.98 16.62
CA ALA A 529 -46.80 0.21 15.83
C ALA A 529 -45.61 1.17 15.71
N LEU A 530 -45.73 2.19 14.85
CA LEU A 530 -44.86 3.38 14.81
C LEU A 530 -43.36 3.08 14.69
N GLY A 531 -42.98 2.27 13.71
CA GLY A 531 -41.60 1.92 13.41
C GLY A 531 -41.14 0.58 13.99
N GLY A 532 -42.01 -0.15 14.68
CA GLY A 532 -41.71 -1.52 15.11
C GLY A 532 -41.34 -2.42 13.94
N THR A 533 -40.28 -3.22 14.10
CA THR A 533 -39.82 -4.17 13.08
C THR A 533 -39.96 -5.61 13.56
N ALA A 534 -40.15 -6.53 12.63
CA ALA A 534 -40.08 -7.96 12.91
C ALA A 534 -39.61 -8.75 11.70
N GLN A 535 -38.74 -9.72 11.96
CA GLN A 535 -38.30 -10.68 10.96
C GLN A 535 -39.28 -11.86 10.87
N SER A 536 -39.42 -12.44 9.68
CA SER A 536 -40.27 -13.60 9.44
C SER A 536 -39.84 -14.81 10.27
N ASN A 537 -40.79 -15.57 10.81
CA ASN A 537 -40.54 -16.76 11.65
C ASN A 537 -39.95 -17.94 10.85
N SER A 538 -40.17 -17.97 9.54
CA SER A 538 -39.64 -18.98 8.63
C SER A 538 -39.07 -18.30 7.38
N GLN A 539 -38.09 -18.95 6.76
CA GLN A 539 -37.45 -18.47 5.54
C GLN A 539 -38.39 -18.59 4.35
N TYR A 540 -38.42 -17.55 3.53
CA TYR A 540 -38.87 -17.62 2.15
C TYR A 540 -37.75 -18.26 1.32
N GLN A 541 -38.14 -18.94 0.23
CA GLN A 541 -37.18 -19.54 -0.70
C GLN A 541 -37.56 -19.20 -2.13
N PHE A 542 -36.55 -18.91 -2.95
CA PHE A 542 -36.70 -18.65 -4.36
C PHE A 542 -35.42 -19.00 -5.12
N ASP A 543 -35.60 -19.42 -6.37
CA ASP A 543 -34.51 -19.67 -7.31
C ASP A 543 -34.33 -18.45 -8.21
N ILE A 544 -33.06 -18.12 -8.49
CA ILE A 544 -32.67 -17.12 -9.47
C ILE A 544 -32.19 -17.86 -10.72
N ASP A 545 -32.78 -17.56 -11.88
CA ASP A 545 -32.37 -18.16 -13.15
C ASP A 545 -30.89 -17.83 -13.44
N PRO A 546 -30.05 -18.80 -13.81
CA PRO A 546 -28.66 -18.55 -14.22
C PRO A 546 -28.52 -17.54 -15.38
N ALA A 547 -29.58 -17.30 -16.15
CA ALA A 547 -29.61 -16.29 -17.22
C ALA A 547 -29.98 -14.88 -16.71
N CYS A 548 -30.22 -14.69 -15.42
CA CYS A 548 -30.46 -13.37 -14.84
C CYS A 548 -29.24 -12.47 -15.08
N PRO A 549 -29.41 -11.25 -15.64
CA PRO A 549 -28.31 -10.30 -15.75
C PRO A 549 -27.76 -9.91 -14.38
N ILE A 550 -26.50 -9.50 -14.36
CA ILE A 550 -25.83 -8.99 -13.16
C ILE A 550 -26.23 -7.53 -12.94
N ASN A 551 -26.28 -7.09 -11.68
CA ASN A 551 -26.87 -5.83 -11.25
C ASN A 551 -28.34 -5.65 -11.73
N TYR A 552 -29.10 -6.73 -11.73
CA TYR A 552 -30.51 -6.74 -12.12
C TYR A 552 -31.42 -6.51 -10.91
N LEU A 553 -32.26 -5.48 -10.97
CA LEU A 553 -33.28 -5.24 -9.95
C LEU A 553 -34.49 -6.16 -10.19
N ALA A 554 -34.59 -7.22 -9.39
CA ALA A 554 -35.73 -8.12 -9.42
C ALA A 554 -36.83 -7.63 -8.49
N SER A 555 -38.04 -7.46 -9.04
CA SER A 555 -39.19 -6.97 -8.27
C SER A 555 -39.92 -8.09 -7.54
N PHE A 556 -40.25 -7.83 -6.27
CA PHE A 556 -41.04 -8.71 -5.42
C PHE A 556 -42.30 -8.00 -4.94
N ARG A 557 -43.35 -8.80 -4.76
CA ARG A 557 -44.59 -8.39 -4.11
C ARG A 557 -44.86 -9.30 -2.93
N MET A 558 -45.16 -8.71 -1.78
CA MET A 558 -45.59 -9.43 -0.60
C MET A 558 -47.00 -9.02 -0.21
N ASP A 559 -47.94 -9.95 -0.31
CA ASP A 559 -49.28 -9.77 0.23
C ASP A 559 -49.27 -10.08 1.72
N VAL A 560 -49.56 -9.08 2.53
CA VAL A 560 -49.55 -9.18 3.99
C VAL A 560 -50.96 -9.10 4.55
N THR A 561 -51.22 -9.89 5.60
CA THR A 561 -52.46 -9.83 6.36
C THR A 561 -52.16 -9.79 7.85
N ALA A 562 -53.01 -9.11 8.61
CA ALA A 562 -52.96 -9.08 10.07
C ALA A 562 -54.39 -9.09 10.65
N ASP A 563 -54.51 -9.32 11.97
CA ASP A 563 -55.79 -9.26 12.68
C ASP A 563 -56.52 -7.93 12.45
N GLY A 564 -57.85 -7.93 12.69
CA GLY A 564 -58.69 -6.76 12.43
C GLY A 564 -59.08 -6.60 10.94
N GLY A 565 -58.70 -7.55 10.09
CA GLY A 565 -59.03 -7.55 8.67
C GLY A 565 -58.10 -6.70 7.81
N TYR A 566 -56.89 -6.39 8.32
CA TYR A 566 -55.87 -5.70 7.55
C TYR A 566 -55.36 -6.61 6.43
N VAL A 567 -55.32 -6.04 5.23
CA VAL A 567 -54.78 -6.66 4.02
C VAL A 567 -54.07 -5.57 3.24
N ASP A 568 -52.83 -5.83 2.85
CA ASP A 568 -52.03 -4.88 2.08
C ASP A 568 -51.04 -5.62 1.16
N SER A 569 -50.46 -4.89 0.22
CA SER A 569 -49.47 -5.40 -0.72
C SER A 569 -48.23 -4.50 -0.69
N ILE A 570 -47.11 -5.07 -0.25
CA ILE A 570 -45.81 -4.42 -0.20
C ILE A 570 -45.05 -4.74 -1.48
N PHE A 571 -44.39 -3.74 -2.06
CA PHE A 571 -43.54 -3.90 -3.25
C PHE A 571 -42.12 -3.49 -2.90
N PHE A 572 -41.15 -4.32 -3.26
CA PHE A 572 -39.73 -4.04 -3.06
C PHE A 572 -38.90 -4.71 -4.14
N ASP A 573 -37.72 -4.15 -4.40
CA ASP A 573 -36.77 -4.68 -5.37
C ASP A 573 -35.54 -5.23 -4.65
N LEU A 574 -35.02 -6.36 -5.11
CA LEU A 574 -33.75 -6.91 -4.66
C LEU A 574 -32.75 -6.88 -5.81
N MET A 575 -31.52 -6.44 -5.52
CA MET A 575 -30.44 -6.43 -6.51
C MET A 575 -29.88 -7.85 -6.65
N ILE A 576 -29.87 -8.36 -7.88
CA ILE A 576 -29.31 -9.66 -8.25
C ILE A 576 -28.00 -9.45 -8.99
N GLY A 577 -26.97 -10.23 -8.66
CA GLY A 577 -25.60 -10.08 -9.13
C GLY A 577 -25.00 -8.76 -8.66
N GLN A 578 -25.23 -8.39 -7.39
CA GLN A 578 -24.56 -7.22 -6.84
C GLN A 578 -23.07 -7.50 -6.75
N GLN A 579 -22.25 -6.67 -7.40
CA GLN A 579 -20.80 -6.89 -7.43
C GLN A 579 -20.17 -6.49 -6.10
N ILE A 580 -19.80 -7.51 -5.33
CA ILE A 580 -19.23 -7.39 -4.00
C ILE A 580 -17.90 -8.12 -3.97
N GLU A 581 -16.86 -7.46 -3.44
CA GLU A 581 -15.61 -8.09 -3.04
C GLU A 581 -15.57 -8.15 -1.50
N ASP A 582 -15.77 -9.34 -0.97
CA ASP A 582 -15.66 -9.67 0.45
C ASP A 582 -14.41 -10.53 0.75
N PHE A 583 -13.57 -10.80 -0.27
CA PHE A 583 -12.34 -11.58 -0.17
C PHE A 583 -12.52 -13.05 0.25
N GLU A 584 -13.75 -13.57 0.29
CA GLU A 584 -14.05 -14.94 0.74
C GLU A 584 -13.58 -16.02 -0.24
N SER A 585 -13.18 -15.62 -1.45
CA SER A 585 -12.42 -16.49 -2.37
C SER A 585 -11.05 -16.91 -1.82
N GLY A 586 -10.61 -16.29 -0.71
CA GLY A 586 -9.32 -16.53 -0.08
C GLY A 586 -8.15 -15.88 -0.81
N GLY A 587 -8.41 -15.07 -1.84
CA GLY A 587 -7.43 -14.34 -2.65
C GLY A 587 -8.06 -13.15 -3.38
N PHE A 588 -7.31 -12.55 -4.31
CA PHE A 588 -7.76 -11.43 -5.15
C PHE A 588 -8.14 -11.89 -6.56
N THR A 589 -8.86 -13.02 -6.65
CA THR A 589 -9.17 -13.68 -7.92
C THR A 589 -10.59 -13.43 -8.40
N GLN A 590 -11.46 -12.87 -7.55
CA GLN A 590 -12.84 -12.57 -7.91
C GLN A 590 -12.94 -11.38 -8.87
N PHE A 591 -12.05 -10.40 -8.71
CA PHE A 591 -11.91 -9.25 -9.60
C PHE A 591 -10.46 -9.10 -10.09
N PRO A 592 -10.21 -8.44 -11.24
CA PRO A 592 -8.87 -8.26 -11.81
C PRO A 592 -8.09 -7.16 -11.07
N TRP A 593 -7.78 -7.42 -9.81
CA TRP A 593 -7.01 -6.50 -8.98
C TRP A 593 -5.59 -6.34 -9.53
N VAL A 594 -5.19 -5.09 -9.77
CA VAL A 594 -3.80 -4.73 -10.07
C VAL A 594 -3.12 -4.31 -8.78
N MET A 595 -2.06 -5.04 -8.42
CA MET A 595 -1.26 -4.73 -7.23
C MET A 595 -0.13 -3.79 -7.61
N GLY A 596 0.10 -2.77 -6.78
CA GLY A 596 1.14 -1.77 -6.99
C GLY A 596 1.97 -1.50 -5.75
N GLY A 597 3.02 -0.70 -5.93
CA GLY A 597 3.91 -0.30 -4.86
C GLY A 597 5.05 -1.28 -4.58
N SER A 598 5.55 -1.23 -3.35
CA SER A 598 6.72 -1.96 -2.86
C SER A 598 6.40 -3.36 -2.34
N ALA A 599 5.13 -3.65 -2.07
CA ALA A 599 4.64 -4.99 -1.71
C ALA A 599 3.16 -5.11 -2.09
N SER A 600 2.72 -6.31 -2.49
CA SER A 600 1.31 -6.58 -2.82
C SER A 600 0.44 -6.69 -1.56
N TRP A 601 -0.85 -6.35 -1.69
CA TRP A 601 -1.85 -6.70 -0.69
C TRP A 601 -2.05 -8.22 -0.63
N GLN A 602 -2.50 -8.74 0.51
CA GLN A 602 -2.71 -10.16 0.76
C GLN A 602 -4.01 -10.38 1.57
N THR A 603 -4.71 -11.47 1.34
CA THR A 603 -5.86 -11.87 2.17
C THR A 603 -5.39 -12.44 3.50
N VAL A 604 -6.13 -12.18 4.58
CA VAL A 604 -5.81 -12.65 5.94
C VAL A 604 -7.06 -13.15 6.66
N THR A 605 -6.90 -14.09 7.60
CA THR A 605 -8.00 -14.65 8.40
C THR A 605 -8.10 -14.03 9.81
N THR A 606 -7.53 -12.84 9.99
CA THR A 606 -7.45 -12.14 11.27
C THR A 606 -7.62 -10.64 11.06
N ASN A 607 -8.37 -9.97 11.93
CA ASN A 607 -8.93 -8.63 11.66
C ASN A 607 -9.77 -8.69 10.39
N VAL A 608 -10.92 -9.34 10.51
CA VAL A 608 -11.90 -9.57 9.44
C VAL A 608 -13.18 -8.86 9.88
N TYR A 609 -13.82 -8.11 9.00
CA TYR A 609 -15.08 -7.42 9.33
C TYR A 609 -16.22 -8.44 9.32
N GLU A 610 -16.30 -9.23 8.25
CA GLU A 610 -17.32 -10.25 8.04
C GLU A 610 -16.72 -11.47 7.31
N GLY A 611 -17.38 -12.63 7.33
CA GLY A 611 -16.79 -13.84 6.73
C GLY A 611 -15.53 -14.40 7.43
N MET A 612 -14.62 -14.99 6.65
CA MET A 612 -13.36 -15.60 7.08
C MET A 612 -12.12 -14.83 6.63
N TYR A 613 -12.19 -13.98 5.62
CA TYR A 613 -11.06 -13.32 4.98
C TYR A 613 -11.28 -11.80 4.89
N SER A 614 -10.20 -11.04 4.94
CA SER A 614 -10.18 -9.61 4.60
C SER A 614 -8.90 -9.28 3.84
N ALA A 615 -8.88 -8.21 3.05
CA ALA A 615 -7.66 -7.74 2.40
C ALA A 615 -6.80 -6.94 3.37
N LYS A 616 -5.50 -7.23 3.41
CA LYS A 616 -4.50 -6.50 4.21
C LYS A 616 -3.42 -5.94 3.31
N SER A 617 -2.99 -4.69 3.57
CA SER A 617 -1.88 -4.08 2.88
C SER A 617 -0.58 -4.90 2.99
N GLY A 618 0.26 -4.81 1.97
CA GLY A 618 1.57 -5.45 1.95
C GLY A 618 2.48 -4.93 3.06
N THR A 619 3.38 -5.78 3.55
CA THR A 619 4.39 -5.37 4.53
C THR A 619 5.44 -4.49 3.86
N ILE A 620 5.42 -3.21 4.19
CA ILE A 620 6.29 -2.17 3.60
C ILE A 620 7.08 -1.44 4.68
N THR A 621 8.15 -0.74 4.29
CA THR A 621 9.03 0.06 5.15
C THR A 621 8.92 1.56 4.81
N HIS A 622 9.73 2.43 5.42
CA HIS A 622 9.62 3.88 5.24
C HIS A 622 9.76 4.34 3.78
N ASN A 623 8.98 5.36 3.39
CA ASN A 623 8.87 5.95 2.06
C ASN A 623 8.41 4.96 0.98
N GLN A 624 7.70 3.91 1.38
CA GLN A 624 7.12 2.93 0.48
C GLN A 624 5.60 3.01 0.50
N ASN A 625 4.98 2.41 -0.50
CA ASN A 625 3.55 2.23 -0.55
C ASN A 625 3.22 0.80 -0.97
N SER A 626 1.98 0.38 -0.72
CA SER A 626 1.38 -0.87 -1.18
C SER A 626 -0.02 -0.51 -1.65
N SER A 627 -0.35 -0.81 -2.90
CA SER A 627 -1.66 -0.49 -3.45
C SER A 627 -2.32 -1.70 -4.09
N MET A 628 -3.65 -1.66 -4.11
CA MET A 628 -4.49 -2.50 -4.93
C MET A 628 -5.48 -1.59 -5.67
N GLU A 629 -5.64 -1.81 -6.96
CA GLU A 629 -6.52 -1.02 -7.82
C GLU A 629 -7.35 -1.91 -8.74
N LEU A 630 -8.55 -1.45 -9.06
CA LEU A 630 -9.48 -2.08 -9.99
C LEU A 630 -9.97 -1.02 -10.96
N SER A 631 -9.88 -1.29 -12.26
CA SER A 631 -10.51 -0.46 -13.29
C SER A 631 -11.73 -1.17 -13.85
N ALA A 632 -12.85 -0.46 -13.97
CA ALA A 632 -14.11 -1.01 -14.46
C ALA A 632 -14.93 0.08 -15.16
N GLU A 633 -15.82 -0.33 -16.06
CA GLU A 633 -16.81 0.57 -16.66
C GLU A 633 -18.06 0.62 -15.78
N VAL A 634 -18.32 1.74 -15.12
CA VAL A 634 -19.56 1.95 -14.38
C VAL A 634 -20.70 2.18 -15.38
N LEU A 635 -21.65 1.24 -15.41
CA LEU A 635 -22.75 1.21 -16.37
C LEU A 635 -23.82 2.27 -16.10
N SER A 636 -24.02 2.60 -14.82
CA SER A 636 -24.94 3.63 -14.35
C SER A 636 -24.42 4.24 -13.07
N GLY A 637 -24.61 5.56 -12.90
CA GLY A 637 -24.17 6.25 -11.69
C GLY A 637 -24.76 5.62 -10.42
N GLY A 638 -23.95 5.50 -9.38
CA GLY A 638 -24.26 4.83 -8.12
C GLY A 638 -23.25 5.18 -7.04
N GLU A 639 -23.14 4.36 -6.01
CA GLU A 639 -22.17 4.53 -4.92
C GLU A 639 -21.21 3.34 -4.90
N ILE A 640 -19.94 3.57 -4.59
CA ILE A 640 -19.03 2.55 -4.09
C ILE A 640 -18.95 2.67 -2.57
N SER A 641 -19.09 1.56 -1.84
CA SER A 641 -18.92 1.54 -0.38
C SER A 641 -18.03 0.39 0.06
N PHE A 642 -17.33 0.53 1.18
CA PHE A 642 -16.52 -0.54 1.76
C PHE A 642 -16.26 -0.32 3.25
N TYR A 643 -15.92 -1.39 3.96
CA TYR A 643 -15.40 -1.31 5.31
C TYR A 643 -13.88 -1.24 5.27
N TYR A 644 -13.30 -0.39 6.10
CA TYR A 644 -11.86 -0.31 6.26
C TYR A 644 -11.47 -0.34 7.74
N LYS A 645 -10.25 -0.80 8.01
CA LYS A 645 -9.61 -0.73 9.33
C LYS A 645 -8.17 -0.29 9.13
N VAL A 646 -7.64 0.56 9.99
CA VAL A 646 -6.22 0.94 9.94
C VAL A 646 -5.59 0.69 11.30
N SER A 647 -4.36 0.16 11.32
CA SER A 647 -3.52 0.07 12.51
C SER A 647 -2.13 0.50 12.08
N SER A 648 -1.87 1.80 12.22
CA SER A 648 -0.70 2.48 11.68
C SER A 648 -0.35 3.70 12.51
N GLU A 649 0.71 4.40 12.12
CA GLU A 649 1.10 5.64 12.76
C GLU A 649 0.14 6.79 12.41
N SER A 650 -0.60 7.28 13.42
CA SER A 650 -1.63 8.29 13.24
C SER A 650 -1.08 9.57 12.63
N GLY A 651 -1.66 9.99 11.51
CA GLY A 651 -1.29 11.20 10.78
C GLY A 651 -0.04 11.10 9.92
N TRP A 652 0.54 9.91 9.72
CA TRP A 652 1.78 9.70 8.96
C TRP A 652 1.65 8.58 7.94
N ASP A 653 1.20 7.42 8.41
CA ASP A 653 0.96 6.25 7.59
C ASP A 653 -0.53 6.19 7.25
N TYR A 654 -0.85 6.15 5.97
CA TYR A 654 -2.24 6.34 5.54
C TYR A 654 -2.68 5.21 4.64
N LEU A 655 -3.86 4.65 4.92
CA LEU A 655 -4.73 4.12 3.88
C LEU A 655 -5.36 5.29 3.13
N ARG A 656 -5.37 5.24 1.82
CA ARG A 656 -6.04 6.23 0.96
C ARG A 656 -6.92 5.54 -0.04
N PHE A 657 -8.06 6.15 -0.33
CA PHE A 657 -8.93 5.72 -1.40
C PHE A 657 -9.00 6.78 -2.50
N TYR A 658 -8.91 6.34 -3.75
CA TYR A 658 -8.96 7.18 -4.94
C TYR A 658 -10.02 6.69 -5.92
N ILE A 659 -10.63 7.64 -6.61
CA ILE A 659 -11.38 7.42 -7.85
C ILE A 659 -10.68 8.24 -8.94
N ASP A 660 -10.24 7.60 -10.01
CA ASP A 660 -9.55 8.24 -11.15
C ASP A 660 -8.32 9.07 -10.73
N ASP A 661 -7.52 8.52 -9.83
CA ASP A 661 -6.36 9.18 -9.20
C ASP A 661 -6.70 10.44 -8.36
N VAL A 662 -7.99 10.74 -8.13
CA VAL A 662 -8.44 11.78 -7.21
C VAL A 662 -8.67 11.18 -5.83
N GLU A 663 -7.91 11.64 -4.84
CA GLU A 663 -8.05 11.21 -3.43
C GLU A 663 -9.43 11.61 -2.93
N GLN A 664 -10.23 10.62 -2.54
CA GLN A 664 -11.55 10.84 -1.94
C GLN A 664 -11.39 11.05 -0.43
N GLN A 665 -10.67 10.14 0.22
CA GLN A 665 -10.45 10.17 1.65
C GLN A 665 -9.19 9.38 2.03
N LYS A 666 -8.68 9.62 3.23
CA LYS A 666 -7.53 8.92 3.82
C LYS A 666 -7.71 8.70 5.32
N TRP A 667 -7.10 7.63 5.81
CA TRP A 667 -7.24 7.14 7.19
C TRP A 667 -5.91 6.67 7.72
N SER A 668 -5.64 6.88 9.00
CA SER A 668 -4.35 6.60 9.67
C SER A 668 -4.60 6.33 11.14
N GLY A 669 -3.62 5.78 11.87
CA GLY A 669 -3.81 5.51 13.29
C GLY A 669 -4.46 4.15 13.56
N GLU A 670 -5.25 4.06 14.63
CA GLU A 670 -5.96 2.86 15.06
C GLU A 670 -7.47 3.01 14.82
N ASP A 671 -7.86 3.04 13.55
CA ASP A 671 -9.27 3.09 13.17
C ASP A 671 -9.89 1.68 13.32
N PRO A 672 -11.04 1.55 14.02
CA PRO A 672 -11.82 0.32 13.99
C PRO A 672 -12.46 0.13 12.60
N TRP A 673 -13.07 -1.04 12.39
CA TRP A 673 -13.85 -1.28 11.18
C TRP A 673 -14.94 -0.22 11.02
N THR A 674 -14.83 0.58 9.97
CA THR A 674 -15.72 1.71 9.67
C THR A 674 -16.15 1.62 8.21
N GLN A 675 -17.43 1.89 7.94
CA GLN A 675 -17.94 1.93 6.58
C GLN A 675 -17.79 3.33 5.99
N VAL A 676 -17.44 3.41 4.71
CA VAL A 676 -17.45 4.66 3.92
C VAL A 676 -18.15 4.41 2.59
N SER A 677 -18.69 5.47 1.99
CA SER A 677 -19.38 5.43 0.71
C SER A 677 -19.07 6.68 -0.12
N PHE A 678 -18.96 6.52 -1.44
CA PHE A 678 -18.62 7.58 -2.38
C PHE A 678 -19.45 7.47 -3.67
N SER A 679 -20.01 8.59 -4.15
CA SER A 679 -20.75 8.61 -5.41
C SER A 679 -19.82 8.45 -6.62
N VAL A 680 -20.24 7.66 -7.60
CA VAL A 680 -19.52 7.38 -8.84
C VAL A 680 -20.45 7.60 -10.03
N GLY A 681 -19.99 8.34 -11.05
CA GLY A 681 -20.74 8.55 -12.29
C GLY A 681 -20.67 7.33 -13.22
N PRO A 682 -21.48 7.29 -14.28
CA PRO A 682 -21.29 6.32 -15.36
C PRO A 682 -20.03 6.63 -16.17
N GLY A 683 -19.31 5.59 -16.59
CA GLY A 683 -18.08 5.67 -17.39
C GLY A 683 -16.95 4.80 -16.85
N MET A 684 -15.81 4.82 -17.53
CA MET A 684 -14.60 4.13 -17.06
C MET A 684 -14.06 4.81 -15.81
N HIS A 685 -13.89 4.04 -14.74
CA HIS A 685 -13.32 4.49 -13.48
C HIS A 685 -12.24 3.55 -12.97
N THR A 686 -11.26 4.12 -12.26
CA THR A 686 -10.25 3.36 -11.51
C THR A 686 -10.42 3.59 -10.01
N PHE A 687 -10.73 2.53 -9.27
CA PHE A 687 -10.82 2.51 -7.81
C PHE A 687 -9.50 2.03 -7.22
N LYS A 688 -8.87 2.80 -6.34
CA LYS A 688 -7.55 2.45 -5.79
C LYS A 688 -7.49 2.64 -4.29
N TRP A 689 -7.05 1.59 -3.60
CA TRP A 689 -6.66 1.62 -2.20
C TRP A 689 -5.14 1.61 -2.11
N SER A 690 -4.57 2.57 -1.41
CA SER A 690 -3.12 2.69 -1.25
C SER A 690 -2.76 2.91 0.20
N TYR A 691 -2.04 1.97 0.80
CA TYR A 691 -1.39 2.16 2.09
C TYR A 691 0.03 2.69 1.88
N THR A 692 0.38 3.83 2.46
CA THR A 692 1.72 4.41 2.33
C THR A 692 2.37 4.59 3.69
N LYS A 693 3.66 4.29 3.78
CA LYS A 693 4.48 4.64 4.93
C LYS A 693 5.27 5.92 4.71
N ASP A 694 5.36 6.70 5.76
CA ASP A 694 6.12 7.94 5.83
C ASP A 694 7.65 7.70 5.88
N GLY A 695 8.43 8.74 6.17
CA GLY A 695 9.89 8.69 6.19
C GLY A 695 10.55 7.96 7.37
N SER A 696 9.84 7.66 8.46
CA SER A 696 10.41 7.08 9.67
C SER A 696 9.35 6.67 10.71
N GLN A 697 9.68 5.69 11.57
CA GLN A 697 8.81 5.19 12.65
C GLN A 697 7.68 4.25 12.18
N SER A 698 7.24 3.43 13.13
CA SER A 698 6.45 2.21 12.93
C SER A 698 5.61 2.04 14.18
N ASN A 699 4.29 2.11 14.04
CA ASN A 699 3.36 2.08 15.16
C ASN A 699 2.09 1.28 14.82
N GLY A 700 1.49 0.67 15.84
CA GLY A 700 0.43 -0.31 15.63
C GLY A 700 0.94 -1.51 14.83
N SER A 701 0.15 -1.96 13.86
CA SER A 701 0.48 -3.09 12.98
C SER A 701 1.12 -2.66 11.66
N ASP A 702 1.30 -1.35 11.43
CA ASP A 702 1.77 -0.73 10.18
C ASP A 702 1.09 -1.30 8.93
N CYS A 703 -0.24 -1.36 8.97
CA CYS A 703 -1.02 -1.83 7.84
C CYS A 703 -2.45 -1.30 7.89
N ALA A 704 -3.12 -1.49 6.77
CA ALA A 704 -4.55 -1.29 6.63
C ALA A 704 -5.22 -2.59 6.19
N TRP A 705 -6.51 -2.69 6.51
CA TRP A 705 -7.40 -3.72 6.01
C TRP A 705 -8.60 -3.08 5.31
N VAL A 706 -9.11 -3.78 4.31
CA VAL A 706 -10.32 -3.45 3.57
C VAL A 706 -11.15 -4.72 3.46
N ASP A 707 -12.46 -4.57 3.57
CA ASP A 707 -13.41 -5.68 3.56
C ASP A 707 -14.77 -5.20 3.02
N MET A 708 -15.59 -6.13 2.54
CA MET A 708 -16.95 -5.92 2.05
C MET A 708 -17.10 -4.69 1.14
N ILE A 709 -16.39 -4.69 0.01
CA ILE A 709 -16.48 -3.66 -1.02
C ILE A 709 -17.72 -3.91 -1.86
N ILE A 710 -18.67 -2.97 -1.84
CA ILE A 710 -19.86 -2.96 -2.69
C ILE A 710 -19.62 -1.97 -3.81
N PHE A 711 -19.50 -2.46 -5.04
CA PHE A 711 -19.30 -1.62 -6.21
C PHE A 711 -20.62 -1.07 -6.75
N PRO A 712 -20.61 0.11 -7.42
CA PRO A 712 -21.75 0.54 -8.23
C PRO A 712 -21.94 -0.45 -9.38
N PRO A 713 -23.11 -0.44 -10.07
CA PRO A 713 -23.31 -1.28 -11.23
C PRO A 713 -22.20 -1.07 -12.28
N MET A 714 -21.30 -2.04 -12.40
CA MET A 714 -20.13 -1.94 -13.25
C MET A 714 -19.97 -3.17 -14.13
N SER A 715 -19.28 -2.99 -15.25
CA SER A 715 -18.83 -4.05 -16.13
C SER A 715 -17.32 -4.15 -16.03
N ILE A 716 -16.85 -5.38 -15.93
CA ILE A 716 -15.43 -5.69 -15.87
C ILE A 716 -15.16 -6.57 -17.07
N VAL A 717 -14.62 -5.95 -18.12
CA VAL A 717 -14.29 -6.69 -19.34
C VAL A 717 -13.22 -7.74 -19.03
N PRO A 718 -13.32 -8.96 -19.58
CA PRO A 718 -12.21 -9.90 -19.52
C PRO A 718 -11.01 -9.30 -20.27
N GLU A 719 -9.79 -9.60 -19.84
CA GLU A 719 -8.53 -9.17 -20.45
C GLU A 719 -7.60 -10.37 -20.60
N ILE A 720 -7.11 -10.63 -21.81
CA ILE A 720 -6.14 -11.69 -22.08
C ILE A 720 -4.76 -11.25 -21.57
N VAL A 721 -4.31 -11.89 -20.49
CA VAL A 721 -3.02 -11.59 -19.85
C VAL A 721 -1.87 -12.44 -20.38
N THR A 722 -2.14 -13.53 -21.11
CA THR A 722 -1.08 -14.25 -21.83
C THR A 722 -0.40 -13.29 -22.80
N ALA A 723 0.88 -13.00 -22.54
CA ALA A 723 1.63 -12.00 -23.28
C ALA A 723 2.16 -12.53 -24.63
N SER A 724 2.65 -13.76 -24.62
CA SER A 724 3.24 -14.44 -25.78
C SER A 724 3.16 -15.95 -25.60
N LEU A 725 3.25 -16.67 -26.71
CA LEU A 725 3.38 -18.13 -26.74
C LEU A 725 4.82 -18.52 -27.07
N PRO A 726 5.35 -19.60 -26.48
CA PRO A 726 6.66 -20.11 -26.86
C PRO A 726 6.62 -20.70 -28.27
N ASP A 727 7.73 -20.55 -28.98
CA ASP A 727 8.03 -21.32 -30.19
C ASP A 727 8.04 -22.82 -29.86
N TRP A 728 7.91 -23.68 -30.86
CA TRP A 728 7.83 -25.12 -30.66
C TRP A 728 8.42 -25.93 -31.79
N THR A 729 8.63 -27.23 -31.57
CA THR A 729 9.19 -28.13 -32.58
C THR A 729 8.11 -28.96 -33.26
N PHE A 730 8.22 -29.04 -34.59
CA PHE A 730 7.30 -29.77 -35.47
C PHE A 730 7.04 -31.20 -35.00
N GLY A 731 5.76 -31.60 -35.00
CA GLY A 731 5.35 -32.96 -34.67
C GLY A 731 5.45 -33.36 -33.20
N LEU A 732 5.88 -32.47 -32.30
CA LEU A 732 5.81 -32.67 -30.84
C LEU A 732 4.51 -32.10 -30.26
N LEU A 733 4.03 -32.68 -29.15
CA LEU A 733 2.77 -32.26 -28.52
C LEU A 733 2.93 -30.85 -27.93
N TYR A 734 2.19 -29.88 -28.46
CA TYR A 734 2.06 -28.53 -27.93
C TYR A 734 0.95 -28.49 -26.88
N SER A 735 1.15 -27.78 -25.76
CA SER A 735 0.15 -27.62 -24.71
C SER A 735 0.45 -26.38 -23.88
N GLU A 736 -0.23 -25.28 -24.18
CA GLU A 736 -0.11 -24.02 -23.44
C GLU A 736 -1.49 -23.53 -23.00
N GLN A 737 -1.59 -23.09 -21.76
CA GLN A 737 -2.81 -22.53 -21.19
C GLN A 737 -2.84 -21.02 -21.47
N LEU A 738 -3.89 -20.55 -22.15
CA LEU A 738 -4.19 -19.13 -22.22
C LEU A 738 -4.86 -18.69 -20.91
N GLU A 739 -4.46 -17.51 -20.44
CA GLU A 739 -4.87 -16.92 -19.18
C GLU A 739 -5.52 -15.56 -19.49
N ALA A 740 -6.64 -15.29 -18.82
CA ALA A 740 -7.32 -14.01 -18.83
C ALA A 740 -7.67 -13.62 -17.39
N THR A 741 -7.72 -12.33 -17.13
CA THR A 741 -8.19 -11.74 -15.88
C THR A 741 -9.46 -10.94 -16.11
N GLY A 742 -10.27 -10.73 -15.09
CA GLY A 742 -11.51 -9.98 -15.23
C GLY A 742 -12.60 -10.80 -15.90
N GLY A 743 -13.60 -10.11 -16.45
CA GLY A 743 -14.83 -10.76 -16.89
C GLY A 743 -15.71 -11.13 -15.72
N THR A 744 -16.99 -11.29 -16.00
CA THR A 744 -17.99 -11.67 -15.01
C THR A 744 -18.45 -13.11 -15.23
N GLY A 745 -18.37 -13.94 -14.20
CA GLY A 745 -18.72 -15.36 -14.28
C GLY A 745 -17.67 -16.21 -15.03
N ALA A 746 -18.11 -17.36 -15.57
CA ALA A 746 -17.19 -18.29 -16.25
C ALA A 746 -16.71 -17.74 -17.61
N LEU A 747 -15.40 -17.77 -17.83
CA LEU A 747 -14.78 -17.36 -19.09
C LEU A 747 -14.81 -18.50 -20.12
N THR A 748 -15.21 -18.19 -21.33
CA THR A 748 -15.24 -19.11 -22.47
C THR A 748 -14.32 -18.62 -23.57
N TRP A 749 -13.44 -19.49 -24.05
CA TRP A 749 -12.46 -19.18 -25.10
C TRP A 749 -12.87 -19.73 -26.46
N SER A 750 -12.47 -19.03 -27.52
CA SER A 750 -12.64 -19.47 -28.90
C SER A 750 -11.56 -18.93 -29.83
N ASP A 751 -11.28 -19.66 -30.90
CA ASP A 751 -10.54 -19.15 -32.06
C ASP A 751 -11.51 -18.33 -32.91
N LYS A 752 -11.37 -17.00 -32.87
CA LYS A 752 -12.37 -16.06 -33.42
C LYS A 752 -12.60 -16.25 -34.91
N TYR A 753 -11.54 -16.53 -35.65
CA TYR A 753 -11.55 -16.59 -37.12
C TYR A 753 -11.34 -18.01 -37.67
N GLY A 754 -11.06 -18.99 -36.81
CA GLY A 754 -10.75 -20.36 -37.23
C GLY A 754 -9.36 -20.46 -37.86
N ASP A 755 -8.42 -19.60 -37.44
CA ASP A 755 -7.08 -19.53 -38.02
C ASP A 755 -6.20 -20.74 -37.65
N LEU A 756 -6.58 -21.50 -36.61
CA LEU A 756 -5.91 -22.74 -36.22
C LEU A 756 -6.27 -23.92 -37.14
N ASP A 757 -7.31 -23.82 -37.96
CA ASP A 757 -7.76 -24.89 -38.84
C ASP A 757 -6.65 -25.37 -39.79
N GLY A 758 -6.31 -26.65 -39.72
CA GLY A 758 -5.28 -27.26 -40.56
C GLY A 758 -3.84 -27.08 -40.05
N THR A 759 -3.62 -26.40 -38.93
CA THR A 759 -2.30 -26.33 -38.27
C THR A 759 -1.99 -27.57 -37.44
N GLY A 760 -3.02 -28.30 -37.00
CA GLY A 760 -2.91 -29.44 -36.08
C GLY A 760 -3.07 -29.08 -34.60
N LEU A 761 -3.33 -27.81 -34.31
CA LEU A 761 -3.62 -27.27 -32.99
C LEU A 761 -5.11 -26.90 -32.84
N SER A 762 -5.60 -26.84 -31.61
CA SER A 762 -6.96 -26.41 -31.26
C SER A 762 -6.97 -25.67 -29.92
N LEU A 763 -7.89 -24.72 -29.77
CA LEU A 763 -8.16 -24.00 -28.52
C LEU A 763 -9.45 -24.54 -27.89
N SER A 764 -9.39 -24.99 -26.63
CA SER A 764 -10.58 -25.44 -25.88
C SER A 764 -11.40 -24.27 -25.33
N SER A 765 -12.64 -24.54 -24.87
CA SER A 765 -13.50 -23.54 -24.21
C SER A 765 -12.90 -23.00 -22.91
N GLU A 766 -12.00 -23.74 -22.29
CA GLU A 766 -11.30 -23.39 -21.05
C GLU A 766 -9.94 -22.70 -21.32
N GLY A 767 -9.61 -22.39 -22.58
CA GLY A 767 -8.40 -21.65 -22.94
C GLY A 767 -7.15 -22.51 -23.17
N LEU A 768 -7.26 -23.84 -23.21
CA LEU A 768 -6.10 -24.70 -23.47
C LEU A 768 -5.82 -24.78 -24.98
N LEU A 769 -4.70 -24.20 -25.42
CA LEU A 769 -4.16 -24.38 -26.78
C LEU A 769 -3.30 -25.64 -26.82
N SER A 770 -3.75 -26.66 -27.57
CA SER A 770 -3.03 -27.93 -27.62
C SER A 770 -3.17 -28.67 -28.95
N GLY A 771 -2.23 -29.57 -29.22
CA GLY A 771 -2.25 -30.44 -30.40
C GLY A 771 -0.87 -30.85 -30.89
N LEU A 772 -0.81 -31.44 -32.09
CA LEU A 772 0.43 -31.79 -32.77
C LEU A 772 0.57 -30.88 -34.01
N PRO A 773 1.48 -29.89 -34.00
CA PRO A 773 1.72 -29.05 -35.17
C PRO A 773 2.05 -29.88 -36.40
N SER A 774 1.41 -29.54 -37.51
CA SER A 774 1.49 -30.25 -38.79
C SER A 774 2.07 -29.40 -39.93
N ILE A 775 2.54 -28.19 -39.62
CA ILE A 775 3.28 -27.29 -40.51
C ILE A 775 4.54 -26.77 -39.82
N GLU A 776 5.60 -26.51 -40.60
CA GLU A 776 6.88 -25.92 -40.17
C GLU A 776 6.94 -24.44 -40.58
N ASP A 777 6.09 -23.60 -39.96
CA ASP A 777 5.99 -22.18 -40.26
C ASP A 777 5.50 -21.42 -39.02
N THR A 778 5.42 -20.09 -39.12
CA THR A 778 4.77 -19.25 -38.10
C THR A 778 3.27 -19.55 -38.07
N ILE A 779 2.75 -19.94 -36.91
CA ILE A 779 1.31 -20.03 -36.66
C ILE A 779 0.86 -18.71 -36.04
N THR A 780 -0.18 -18.10 -36.61
CA THR A 780 -0.85 -16.93 -36.03
C THR A 780 -2.34 -17.18 -35.90
N PHE A 781 -2.95 -16.86 -34.76
CA PHE A 781 -4.40 -16.96 -34.57
C PHE A 781 -4.91 -15.85 -33.63
N THR A 782 -6.20 -15.54 -33.69
CA THR A 782 -6.86 -14.61 -32.75
C THR A 782 -7.67 -15.38 -31.72
N ALA A 783 -7.20 -15.38 -30.48
CA ALA A 783 -7.97 -15.85 -29.34
C ALA A 783 -9.02 -14.80 -28.96
N LEU A 784 -10.25 -15.25 -28.72
CA LEU A 784 -11.33 -14.45 -28.15
C LEU A 784 -11.74 -15.09 -26.81
N VAL A 785 -11.70 -14.32 -25.74
CA VAL A 785 -12.29 -14.69 -24.45
C VAL A 785 -13.61 -13.96 -24.30
N THR A 786 -14.63 -14.66 -23.80
CA THR A 786 -15.98 -14.11 -23.56
C THR A 786 -16.41 -14.49 -22.16
N ASP A 787 -16.90 -13.53 -21.40
CA ASP A 787 -17.44 -13.78 -20.07
C ASP A 787 -18.94 -14.15 -20.10
N ALA A 788 -19.55 -14.43 -18.94
CA ALA A 788 -20.97 -14.75 -18.86
C ALA A 788 -21.88 -13.53 -19.11
N ALA A 789 -21.36 -12.32 -18.95
CA ALA A 789 -22.03 -11.06 -19.28
C ALA A 789 -21.97 -10.70 -20.77
N SER A 790 -21.35 -11.55 -21.60
CA SER A 790 -21.12 -11.37 -23.05
C SER A 790 -20.11 -10.27 -23.40
N GLU A 791 -19.31 -9.80 -22.43
CA GLU A 791 -18.15 -8.95 -22.69
C GLU A 791 -16.99 -9.79 -23.22
N THR A 792 -16.13 -9.15 -24.02
CA THR A 792 -15.08 -9.87 -24.75
C THR A 792 -13.77 -9.13 -24.79
N ASP A 793 -12.67 -9.87 -24.80
CA ASP A 793 -11.36 -9.38 -25.24
C ASP A 793 -10.74 -10.34 -26.25
N GLU A 794 -9.92 -9.79 -27.14
CA GLU A 794 -9.28 -10.55 -28.19
C GLU A 794 -7.81 -10.20 -28.35
N ARG A 795 -6.99 -11.23 -28.54
CA ARG A 795 -5.55 -11.08 -28.74
C ARG A 795 -5.08 -11.98 -29.87
N GLN A 796 -4.27 -11.40 -30.75
CA GLN A 796 -3.54 -12.17 -31.74
C GLN A 796 -2.27 -12.75 -31.11
N PHE A 797 -2.10 -14.06 -31.23
CA PHE A 797 -0.88 -14.76 -30.88
C PHE A 797 -0.13 -15.22 -32.13
N GLY A 798 1.19 -15.25 -32.03
CA GLY A 798 2.08 -15.77 -33.06
C GLY A 798 3.28 -16.47 -32.43
N PHE A 799 3.65 -17.64 -32.95
CA PHE A 799 4.82 -18.42 -32.54
C PHE A 799 5.32 -19.27 -33.71
N GLU A 800 6.61 -19.61 -33.70
CA GLU A 800 7.27 -20.35 -34.77
C GLU A 800 7.24 -21.86 -34.49
N ILE A 801 6.88 -22.66 -35.50
CA ILE A 801 7.09 -24.10 -35.48
C ILE A 801 8.39 -24.43 -36.20
N ASN A 802 9.45 -24.66 -35.42
CA ASN A 802 10.75 -25.04 -35.91
C ASN A 802 10.75 -26.48 -36.45
N PRO A 803 11.53 -26.80 -37.49
CA PRO A 803 11.80 -28.17 -37.91
C PRO A 803 12.38 -29.01 -36.76
N ILE A 804 12.31 -30.34 -36.85
CA ILE A 804 13.00 -31.22 -35.88
C ILE A 804 14.52 -31.01 -35.89
N VAL A 805 15.19 -31.31 -34.77
CA VAL A 805 16.66 -31.28 -34.70
C VAL A 805 17.26 -32.26 -35.71
N GLN A 806 18.31 -31.84 -36.42
CA GLN A 806 19.05 -32.67 -37.37
C GLN A 806 20.55 -32.36 -37.33
N ILE A 807 21.37 -33.35 -36.96
CA ILE A 807 22.83 -33.27 -37.02
C ILE A 807 23.27 -33.24 -38.49
N GLN A 808 24.25 -32.39 -38.82
CA GLN A 808 24.64 -32.11 -40.20
C GLN A 808 25.88 -32.88 -40.67
N GLU A 809 26.75 -33.30 -39.75
CA GLU A 809 27.97 -34.01 -40.12
C GLU A 809 27.69 -35.47 -40.46
N ASP A 810 28.09 -35.93 -41.64
CA ASP A 810 28.00 -37.36 -42.00
C ASP A 810 29.22 -38.19 -41.51
N SER A 811 30.36 -37.53 -41.26
CA SER A 811 31.62 -38.19 -40.90
C SER A 811 32.58 -37.23 -40.21
N LEU A 812 33.53 -37.76 -39.44
CA LEU A 812 34.61 -36.98 -38.81
C LEU A 812 35.96 -37.31 -39.44
N PRO A 813 36.88 -36.33 -39.52
CA PRO A 813 38.21 -36.56 -40.05
C PRO A 813 39.03 -37.45 -39.12
N ASP A 814 39.84 -38.34 -39.70
CA ASP A 814 40.88 -39.08 -38.98
C ASP A 814 41.89 -38.11 -38.34
N TRP A 815 42.61 -38.58 -37.31
CA TRP A 815 43.57 -37.76 -36.57
C TRP A 815 44.82 -38.52 -36.12
N THR A 816 45.84 -37.80 -35.62
CA THR A 816 47.10 -38.40 -35.14
C THR A 816 47.18 -38.39 -33.62
N GLN A 817 47.57 -39.54 -33.04
CA GLN A 817 47.75 -39.72 -31.59
C GLN A 817 48.69 -38.66 -30.99
N GLY A 818 48.35 -38.15 -29.81
CA GLY A 818 49.18 -37.18 -29.07
C GLY A 818 49.13 -35.74 -29.60
N ARG A 819 48.30 -35.45 -30.62
CA ARG A 819 48.02 -34.09 -31.10
C ARG A 819 46.64 -33.61 -30.66
N THR A 820 46.49 -32.30 -30.48
CA THR A 820 45.20 -31.69 -30.14
C THR A 820 44.20 -31.92 -31.28
N TYR A 821 43.08 -32.59 -30.99
CA TYR A 821 41.93 -32.70 -31.87
C TYR A 821 40.93 -31.59 -31.53
N SER A 822 40.32 -30.99 -32.54
CA SER A 822 39.26 -29.99 -32.38
C SER A 822 38.34 -30.01 -33.59
N GLN A 823 37.11 -30.48 -33.40
CA GLN A 823 36.11 -30.56 -34.46
C GLN A 823 34.76 -30.10 -33.91
N GLN A 824 34.12 -29.14 -34.59
CA GLN A 824 32.80 -28.63 -34.23
C GLN A 824 31.73 -29.46 -34.94
N LEU A 825 30.77 -29.99 -34.19
CA LEU A 825 29.52 -30.56 -34.72
C LEU A 825 28.46 -29.46 -34.83
N ASN A 826 27.59 -29.56 -35.83
CA ASN A 826 26.52 -28.62 -36.11
C ASN A 826 25.20 -29.39 -36.29
N ALA A 827 24.12 -28.77 -35.86
CA ALA A 827 22.77 -29.26 -36.06
C ALA A 827 21.86 -28.09 -36.44
N ILE A 828 20.81 -28.38 -37.22
CA ILE A 828 19.77 -27.42 -37.62
C ILE A 828 18.41 -27.87 -37.07
N GLY A 829 17.43 -26.97 -37.10
CA GLY A 829 16.11 -27.22 -36.51
C GLY A 829 16.16 -27.15 -34.98
N GLY A 830 15.11 -27.67 -34.35
CA GLY A 830 14.84 -27.54 -32.93
C GLY A 830 14.39 -26.14 -32.51
N THR A 831 13.87 -26.04 -31.30
CA THR A 831 13.45 -24.79 -30.67
C THR A 831 14.41 -24.39 -29.56
N GLY A 832 14.94 -23.16 -29.66
CA GLY A 832 15.88 -22.64 -28.67
C GLY A 832 17.32 -23.11 -28.92
N SER A 833 18.11 -23.20 -27.84
CA SER A 833 19.54 -23.53 -27.96
C SER A 833 19.75 -25.04 -27.99
N LEU A 834 20.53 -25.52 -28.97
CA LEU A 834 20.87 -26.94 -29.05
C LEU A 834 21.97 -27.30 -28.04
N THR A 835 21.68 -28.26 -27.17
CA THR A 835 22.62 -28.82 -26.20
C THR A 835 23.13 -30.18 -26.68
N TRP A 836 24.45 -30.33 -26.67
CA TRP A 836 25.13 -31.55 -27.10
C TRP A 836 25.54 -32.45 -25.94
N SER A 837 25.42 -33.76 -26.13
CA SER A 837 25.86 -34.77 -25.17
C SER A 837 26.39 -36.02 -25.84
N ASP A 838 27.37 -36.66 -25.20
CA ASP A 838 27.80 -38.03 -25.49
C ASP A 838 26.87 -39.01 -24.77
N VAL A 839 26.04 -39.73 -25.53
CA VAL A 839 24.89 -40.49 -25.01
C VAL A 839 25.30 -41.61 -24.04
N ASN A 840 26.45 -42.25 -24.28
CA ASN A 840 26.91 -43.40 -23.49
C ASN A 840 28.25 -43.17 -22.79
N SER A 841 28.77 -41.94 -22.82
CA SER A 841 30.13 -41.62 -22.35
C SER A 841 31.20 -42.43 -23.10
N ASP A 842 30.98 -42.68 -24.40
CA ASP A 842 31.87 -43.48 -25.25
C ASP A 842 33.23 -42.80 -25.48
N LEU A 843 33.31 -41.48 -25.28
CA LEU A 843 34.56 -40.72 -25.34
C LEU A 843 35.40 -40.83 -24.06
N ASP A 844 34.87 -41.35 -22.96
CA ASP A 844 35.59 -41.44 -21.69
C ASP A 844 36.86 -42.31 -21.82
N GLY A 845 37.98 -41.77 -21.33
CA GLY A 845 39.27 -42.45 -21.38
C GLY A 845 40.00 -42.38 -22.72
N THR A 846 39.39 -41.84 -23.78
CA THR A 846 40.07 -41.61 -25.07
C THR A 846 41.01 -40.40 -25.02
N GLY A 847 40.75 -39.44 -24.11
CA GLY A 847 41.42 -38.15 -24.04
C GLY A 847 40.70 -37.03 -24.79
N LEU A 848 39.50 -37.32 -25.32
CA LEU A 848 38.60 -36.38 -25.97
C LEU A 848 37.34 -36.15 -25.13
N THR A 849 36.70 -35.00 -25.32
CA THR A 849 35.40 -34.66 -24.73
C THR A 849 34.51 -33.97 -25.75
N LEU A 850 33.20 -34.17 -25.64
CA LEU A 850 32.18 -33.38 -26.35
C LEU A 850 31.63 -32.31 -25.39
N SER A 851 31.80 -31.05 -25.76
CA SER A 851 31.20 -29.93 -25.02
C SER A 851 29.70 -29.80 -25.30
N THR A 852 28.99 -29.10 -24.42
CA THR A 852 27.55 -28.80 -24.60
C THR A 852 27.25 -27.95 -25.83
N ALA A 853 28.27 -27.28 -26.41
CA ALA A 853 28.14 -26.50 -27.63
C ALA A 853 28.50 -27.30 -28.90
N GLY A 854 28.72 -28.61 -28.82
CA GLY A 854 29.02 -29.46 -29.98
C GLY A 854 30.50 -29.55 -30.35
N LEU A 855 31.40 -28.90 -29.61
CA LEU A 855 32.85 -29.01 -29.86
C LEU A 855 33.41 -30.32 -29.28
N ILE A 856 33.91 -31.19 -30.15
CA ILE A 856 34.74 -32.33 -29.78
C ILE A 856 36.18 -31.82 -29.68
N SER A 857 36.82 -31.99 -28.52
CA SER A 857 38.20 -31.53 -28.35
C SER A 857 39.00 -32.36 -27.35
N GLY A 858 40.32 -32.31 -27.44
CA GLY A 858 41.21 -32.96 -26.49
C GLY A 858 42.50 -33.47 -27.14
N ILE A 859 43.21 -34.38 -26.47
CA ILE A 859 44.42 -35.02 -27.01
C ILE A 859 44.23 -36.54 -26.92
N PRO A 860 44.03 -37.24 -28.05
CA PRO A 860 43.87 -38.69 -28.05
C PRO A 860 45.08 -39.39 -27.43
N THR A 861 44.81 -40.24 -26.44
CA THR A 861 45.85 -40.92 -25.65
C THR A 861 46.26 -42.27 -26.26
N ALA A 862 45.41 -42.88 -27.09
CA ALA A 862 45.65 -44.14 -27.77
C ALA A 862 45.32 -44.05 -29.28
N SER A 863 46.02 -44.83 -30.11
CA SER A 863 45.69 -45.02 -31.53
C SER A 863 44.63 -46.11 -31.71
N GLY A 864 43.75 -45.98 -32.71
CA GLY A 864 42.68 -46.93 -33.01
C GLY A 864 41.42 -46.21 -33.53
N ILE A 865 40.37 -46.97 -33.83
CA ILE A 865 39.07 -46.41 -34.21
C ILE A 865 38.34 -45.98 -32.93
N ILE A 866 37.85 -44.74 -32.90
CA ILE A 866 36.94 -44.24 -31.86
C ILE A 866 35.52 -44.28 -32.43
N HIS A 867 34.59 -44.86 -31.66
CA HIS A 867 33.16 -44.82 -31.93
C HIS A 867 32.48 -44.06 -30.79
N PHE A 868 31.55 -43.16 -31.09
CA PHE A 868 30.70 -42.53 -30.07
C PHE A 868 29.38 -42.07 -30.68
N THR A 869 28.34 -41.97 -29.85
CA THR A 869 27.04 -41.43 -30.24
C THR A 869 26.89 -39.98 -29.76
N ALA A 870 26.82 -39.03 -30.70
CA ALA A 870 26.49 -37.65 -30.39
C ALA A 870 24.97 -37.48 -30.36
N ARG A 871 24.47 -36.72 -29.37
CA ARG A 871 23.08 -36.27 -29.32
C ARG A 871 23.04 -34.75 -29.29
N ALA A 872 22.28 -34.16 -30.20
CA ALA A 872 21.89 -32.76 -30.16
C ALA A 872 20.41 -32.71 -29.74
N ALA A 873 20.09 -31.95 -28.70
CA ALA A 873 18.71 -31.78 -28.24
C ALA A 873 18.39 -30.31 -28.04
N ASP A 874 17.16 -29.94 -28.36
CA ASP A 874 16.63 -28.60 -28.13
C ASP A 874 16.00 -28.44 -26.75
N ASP A 875 15.50 -27.25 -26.45
CA ASP A 875 14.96 -26.91 -25.12
C ASP A 875 13.54 -27.49 -24.88
N VAL A 876 12.85 -27.95 -25.93
CA VAL A 876 11.48 -28.51 -25.86
C VAL A 876 11.45 -30.04 -25.96
N GLY A 877 12.62 -30.67 -26.09
CA GLY A 877 12.80 -32.12 -26.04
C GLY A 877 12.90 -32.81 -27.39
N ALA A 878 12.93 -32.09 -28.51
CA ALA A 878 13.30 -32.68 -29.79
C ALA A 878 14.80 -32.95 -29.81
N ASP A 879 15.18 -34.10 -30.34
CA ASP A 879 16.56 -34.49 -30.43
C ASP A 879 16.87 -35.29 -31.69
N ASP A 880 18.15 -35.26 -32.05
CA ASP A 880 18.72 -36.15 -33.03
C ASP A 880 19.97 -36.81 -32.45
N THR A 881 20.17 -38.07 -32.82
CA THR A 881 21.29 -38.89 -32.36
C THR A 881 22.01 -39.47 -33.55
N GLN A 882 23.32 -39.28 -33.61
CA GLN A 882 24.14 -39.80 -34.69
C GLN A 882 25.39 -40.51 -34.15
N ASP A 883 25.64 -41.68 -34.72
CA ASP A 883 26.87 -42.43 -34.47
C ASP A 883 28.00 -41.90 -35.35
N PHE A 884 29.11 -41.55 -34.72
CA PHE A 884 30.33 -41.14 -35.40
C PHE A 884 31.44 -42.16 -35.20
N GLU A 885 32.24 -42.33 -36.25
CA GLU A 885 33.51 -43.03 -36.20
C GLU A 885 34.62 -42.22 -36.86
N PHE A 886 35.82 -42.30 -36.30
CA PHE A 886 37.04 -41.80 -36.92
C PHE A 886 38.26 -42.53 -36.37
N THR A 887 39.35 -42.53 -37.14
CA THR A 887 40.57 -43.24 -36.80
C THR A 887 41.60 -42.29 -36.19
N VAL A 888 42.10 -42.65 -35.01
CA VAL A 888 43.32 -42.05 -34.45
C VAL A 888 44.52 -42.88 -34.89
N ASN A 889 45.24 -42.39 -35.91
CA ASN A 889 46.46 -42.97 -36.41
C ASN A 889 47.59 -42.88 -35.36
N PRO A 890 48.49 -43.86 -35.28
CA PRO A 890 49.64 -43.80 -34.37
C PRO A 890 50.58 -42.64 -34.74
N SER A 891 51.38 -42.17 -33.78
CA SER A 891 52.38 -41.13 -34.03
C SER A 891 53.34 -41.49 -35.17
N MET A 892 53.77 -40.48 -35.93
CA MET A 892 54.67 -40.68 -37.07
C MET A 892 56.05 -41.17 -36.66
N THR A 893 56.58 -42.13 -37.42
CA THR A 893 57.92 -42.70 -37.23
C THR A 893 58.64 -42.82 -38.58
N ILE A 894 59.81 -42.17 -38.71
CA ILE A 894 60.73 -42.36 -39.85
C ILE A 894 61.42 -43.71 -39.68
N GLU A 895 61.26 -44.60 -40.66
CA GLU A 895 61.67 -46.01 -40.55
C GLU A 895 63.18 -46.21 -40.72
N GLN A 896 63.85 -45.31 -41.44
CA GLN A 896 65.29 -45.42 -41.70
C GLN A 896 66.12 -45.07 -40.48
N ASP A 897 67.14 -45.86 -40.15
CA ASP A 897 68.13 -45.54 -39.11
C ASP A 897 69.42 -44.93 -39.68
N THR A 898 69.84 -45.36 -40.87
CA THR A 898 70.99 -44.85 -41.62
C THR A 898 70.66 -44.83 -43.11
N LEU A 899 71.43 -44.08 -43.89
CA LEU A 899 71.32 -44.03 -45.34
C LEU A 899 72.43 -44.85 -45.99
N PRO A 900 72.19 -45.41 -47.20
CA PRO A 900 73.28 -45.97 -47.99
C PRO A 900 74.35 -44.93 -48.31
N ASP A 901 75.61 -45.37 -48.38
CA ASP A 901 76.74 -44.51 -48.74
C ASP A 901 76.62 -43.98 -50.17
N GLY A 902 77.09 -42.75 -50.38
CA GLY A 902 77.18 -42.10 -51.69
C GLY A 902 78.61 -41.96 -52.19
N THR A 903 78.78 -41.48 -53.42
CA THR A 903 80.08 -41.19 -54.03
C THR A 903 80.04 -39.81 -54.67
N VAL A 904 81.08 -38.99 -54.47
CA VAL A 904 81.19 -37.65 -55.06
C VAL A 904 81.08 -37.74 -56.58
N GLY A 905 80.23 -36.90 -57.18
CA GLY A 905 80.05 -36.83 -58.63
C GLY A 905 79.09 -37.85 -59.25
N GLU A 906 78.67 -38.88 -58.50
CA GLU A 906 77.69 -39.88 -58.95
C GLU A 906 76.27 -39.54 -58.50
N ALA A 907 75.27 -39.97 -59.29
CA ALA A 907 73.87 -39.73 -58.94
C ALA A 907 73.44 -40.56 -57.73
N TYR A 908 72.89 -39.90 -56.71
CA TYR A 908 72.32 -40.51 -55.52
C TYR A 908 70.79 -40.42 -55.55
N SER A 909 70.11 -41.49 -55.11
CA SER A 909 68.65 -41.55 -55.01
C SER A 909 68.23 -42.57 -53.95
N TYR A 910 67.50 -42.13 -52.92
CA TYR A 910 66.97 -42.99 -51.87
C TYR A 910 65.62 -42.48 -51.34
N GLN A 911 64.63 -43.36 -51.26
CA GLN A 911 63.27 -43.02 -50.81
C GLN A 911 63.16 -43.21 -49.29
N LEU A 912 62.78 -42.15 -48.58
CA LEU A 912 62.43 -42.24 -47.17
C LEU A 912 60.98 -42.71 -47.01
N THR A 913 60.73 -43.42 -45.90
CA THR A 913 59.38 -43.90 -45.55
C THR A 913 59.06 -43.54 -44.10
N CYS A 914 57.78 -43.21 -43.88
CA CYS A 914 57.25 -42.90 -42.57
C CYS A 914 55.99 -43.74 -42.34
N THR A 915 55.88 -44.38 -41.18
CA THR A 915 54.66 -45.04 -40.72
C THR A 915 53.94 -44.19 -39.68
N GLY A 916 52.63 -44.40 -39.53
CA GLY A 916 51.77 -43.56 -38.68
C GLY A 916 51.46 -42.20 -39.31
N GLY A 917 50.85 -41.32 -38.52
CA GLY A 917 50.31 -40.03 -38.96
C GLY A 917 49.07 -40.15 -39.84
N THR A 918 48.45 -39.02 -40.14
CA THR A 918 47.16 -38.93 -40.85
C THR A 918 47.34 -38.35 -42.25
N GLY A 919 46.67 -38.93 -43.25
CA GLY A 919 46.73 -38.45 -44.63
C GLY A 919 48.12 -38.49 -45.27
N ASP A 920 48.35 -37.63 -46.26
CA ASP A 920 49.62 -37.47 -46.97
C ASP A 920 50.78 -37.06 -46.05
N LYS A 921 52.01 -37.32 -46.50
CA LYS A 921 53.25 -37.11 -45.77
C LYS A 921 54.18 -36.22 -46.58
N ILE A 922 54.45 -35.03 -46.07
CA ILE A 922 55.28 -34.01 -46.71
C ILE A 922 56.64 -33.97 -46.03
N TRP A 923 57.69 -34.23 -46.80
CA TRP A 923 59.07 -34.28 -46.32
C TRP A 923 59.80 -32.96 -46.54
N SER A 924 60.71 -32.64 -45.63
CA SER A 924 61.56 -31.46 -45.67
C SER A 924 62.91 -31.69 -44.98
N ASP A 925 63.88 -30.83 -45.29
CA ASP A 925 65.14 -30.73 -44.57
C ASP A 925 65.02 -29.68 -43.45
N LYS A 926 64.93 -30.15 -42.21
CA LYS A 926 64.50 -29.34 -41.05
C LYS A 926 65.41 -28.14 -40.75
N TYR A 927 66.68 -28.22 -41.14
CA TYR A 927 67.69 -27.20 -40.82
C TYR A 927 68.49 -26.74 -42.04
N ASN A 928 68.02 -27.00 -43.27
CA ASN A 928 68.80 -26.79 -44.50
C ASN A 928 70.19 -27.45 -44.44
N SER A 929 70.30 -28.59 -43.76
CA SER A 929 71.57 -29.32 -43.60
C SER A 929 72.11 -29.92 -44.90
N LEU A 930 71.28 -30.03 -45.94
CA LEU A 930 71.70 -30.45 -47.28
C LEU A 930 72.20 -29.29 -48.15
N GLU A 931 72.11 -28.04 -47.69
CA GLU A 931 72.56 -26.88 -48.47
C GLU A 931 74.06 -26.96 -48.79
N GLY A 932 74.40 -26.87 -50.08
CA GLY A 932 75.79 -26.99 -50.55
C GLY A 932 76.31 -28.43 -50.71
N SER A 933 75.57 -29.44 -50.24
CA SER A 933 75.97 -30.86 -50.38
C SER A 933 75.79 -31.42 -51.80
N GLY A 934 74.91 -30.80 -52.60
CA GLY A 934 74.49 -31.32 -53.91
C GLY A 934 73.32 -32.30 -53.87
N LEU A 935 72.80 -32.62 -52.68
CA LEU A 935 71.60 -33.42 -52.45
C LEU A 935 70.40 -32.52 -52.09
N ASN A 936 69.19 -32.98 -52.40
CA ASN A 936 67.92 -32.38 -52.01
C ASN A 936 66.90 -33.45 -51.65
N ILE A 937 65.99 -33.14 -50.74
CA ILE A 937 64.82 -33.95 -50.44
C ILE A 937 63.58 -33.32 -51.09
N SER A 938 62.78 -34.15 -51.74
CA SER A 938 61.48 -33.78 -52.32
C SER A 938 60.35 -33.91 -51.29
N GLU A 939 59.20 -33.30 -51.57
CA GLU A 939 58.03 -33.36 -50.69
C GLU A 939 57.49 -34.78 -50.48
N ASP A 940 57.70 -35.71 -51.43
CA ASP A 940 57.34 -37.13 -51.31
C ASP A 940 58.43 -37.99 -50.64
N GLY A 941 59.50 -37.38 -50.14
CA GLY A 941 60.54 -38.04 -49.34
C GLY A 941 61.66 -38.70 -50.14
N LEU A 942 61.76 -38.43 -51.44
CA LEU A 942 62.89 -38.87 -52.25
C LEU A 942 64.09 -37.94 -52.02
N LEU A 943 65.12 -38.46 -51.36
CA LEU A 943 66.44 -37.82 -51.27
C LEU A 943 67.23 -38.13 -52.54
N SER A 944 67.61 -37.09 -53.30
CA SER A 944 68.30 -37.27 -54.56
C SER A 944 69.24 -36.11 -54.91
N GLY A 945 70.20 -36.35 -55.80
CA GLY A 945 71.13 -35.33 -56.27
C GLY A 945 72.49 -35.91 -56.65
N VAL A 946 73.51 -35.05 -56.70
CA VAL A 946 74.89 -35.46 -56.96
C VAL A 946 75.75 -34.87 -55.84
N PRO A 947 76.28 -35.69 -54.91
CA PRO A 947 77.12 -35.22 -53.82
C PRO A 947 78.36 -34.47 -54.34
N LEU A 948 78.66 -33.31 -53.73
CA LEU A 948 79.74 -32.41 -54.16
C LEU A 948 80.98 -32.44 -53.25
N LEU A 949 80.83 -32.90 -52.02
CA LEU A 949 81.90 -32.90 -51.00
C LEU A 949 81.97 -34.29 -50.36
N GLU A 950 83.18 -34.77 -50.13
CA GLU A 950 83.45 -36.00 -49.35
C GLU A 950 83.29 -35.74 -47.85
N GLY A 951 82.95 -36.77 -47.10
CA GLY A 951 82.82 -36.67 -45.64
C GLY A 951 81.74 -37.56 -45.02
N SER A 952 81.71 -37.57 -43.69
CA SER A 952 80.67 -38.22 -42.88
C SER A 952 79.83 -37.14 -42.21
N GLU A 953 78.64 -36.89 -42.77
CA GLU A 953 77.67 -35.95 -42.22
C GLU A 953 76.26 -36.56 -42.25
N GLY A 954 75.41 -36.10 -41.35
CA GLY A 954 74.00 -36.48 -41.32
C GLY A 954 73.11 -35.27 -41.51
N PHE A 955 71.96 -35.45 -42.14
CA PHE A 955 70.96 -34.41 -42.30
C PHE A 955 69.69 -34.72 -41.49
N TRP A 956 68.98 -33.68 -41.08
CA TRP A 956 67.73 -33.84 -40.33
C TRP A 956 66.54 -33.92 -41.28
N ALA A 957 66.11 -35.15 -41.59
CA ALA A 957 64.85 -35.38 -42.28
C ALA A 957 63.69 -35.06 -41.33
N GLU A 958 62.77 -34.19 -41.75
CA GLU A 958 61.49 -33.95 -41.09
C GLU A 958 60.37 -34.35 -42.04
N VAL A 959 59.40 -35.09 -41.51
CA VAL A 959 58.15 -35.40 -42.20
C VAL A 959 57.00 -34.81 -41.40
N GLU A 960 56.10 -34.15 -42.11
CA GLU A 960 54.86 -33.58 -41.61
C GLU A 960 53.66 -34.30 -42.23
N ASP A 961 52.64 -34.60 -41.45
CA ASP A 961 51.38 -35.13 -41.97
C ASP A 961 50.34 -34.03 -42.22
N GLU A 962 49.22 -34.37 -42.85
CA GLU A 962 48.14 -33.41 -43.15
C GLU A 962 47.56 -32.68 -41.92
N THR A 963 47.72 -33.26 -40.73
CA THR A 963 47.25 -32.70 -39.46
C THR A 963 48.33 -31.85 -38.76
N GLY A 964 49.47 -31.64 -39.42
CA GLY A 964 50.61 -30.90 -38.87
C GLY A 964 51.38 -31.68 -37.80
N SER A 965 51.15 -32.99 -37.69
CA SER A 965 52.04 -33.86 -36.92
C SER A 965 53.40 -33.84 -37.57
N LYS A 966 54.48 -33.83 -36.77
CA LYS A 966 55.85 -33.77 -37.27
C LYS A 966 56.68 -34.79 -36.52
N THR A 967 57.54 -35.50 -37.25
CA THR A 967 58.62 -36.26 -36.66
C THR A 967 59.88 -35.97 -37.44
N SER A 968 61.03 -35.99 -36.76
CA SER A 968 62.31 -35.71 -37.40
C SER A 968 63.39 -36.63 -36.88
N LYS A 969 64.28 -37.05 -37.77
CA LYS A 969 65.35 -37.98 -37.46
C LYS A 969 66.63 -37.55 -38.17
N LEU A 970 67.75 -37.61 -37.44
CA LEU A 970 69.07 -37.41 -38.03
C LEU A 970 69.45 -38.69 -38.78
N LEU A 971 69.64 -38.57 -40.09
CA LEU A 971 70.04 -39.67 -40.95
C LEU A 971 71.47 -39.44 -41.44
N GLY A 972 72.39 -40.30 -41.01
CA GLY A 972 73.79 -40.26 -41.42
C GLY A 972 74.02 -40.98 -42.75
N MET A 973 74.91 -40.42 -43.58
CA MET A 973 75.46 -41.07 -44.78
C MET A 973 76.97 -40.83 -44.85
N GLN A 974 77.71 -41.75 -45.48
CA GLN A 974 79.11 -41.53 -45.81
C GLN A 974 79.22 -41.23 -47.32
N ILE A 975 79.89 -40.13 -47.68
CA ILE A 975 80.21 -39.80 -49.08
C ILE A 975 81.67 -40.13 -49.36
N ASN A 976 81.89 -41.06 -50.28
CA ASN A 976 83.20 -41.52 -50.74
C ASN A 976 83.75 -40.64 -51.88
N PRO A 977 85.07 -40.45 -52.00
CA PRO A 977 85.68 -39.72 -53.13
C PRO A 977 85.35 -40.37 -54.49
N GLY A 978 85.23 -39.55 -55.53
CA GLY A 978 84.93 -39.98 -56.91
C GLY A 978 86.15 -40.55 -57.68
N TYR A 979 87.29 -40.70 -57.02
CA TYR A 979 88.53 -41.24 -57.57
C TYR A 979 89.09 -42.35 -56.67
N LEU A 980 89.88 -43.25 -57.25
CA LEU A 980 90.63 -44.23 -56.47
C LEU A 980 91.97 -43.60 -56.05
N CYS A 981 92.20 -43.47 -54.75
CA CYS A 981 93.43 -42.89 -54.25
C CYS A 981 94.65 -43.77 -54.63
N GLY A 982 95.71 -43.15 -55.16
CA GLY A 982 96.89 -43.84 -55.72
C GLY A 982 96.77 -44.27 -57.18
N ASP A 983 95.62 -44.07 -57.83
CA ASP A 983 95.42 -44.30 -59.26
C ASP A 983 95.70 -43.00 -60.04
N ALA A 984 96.99 -42.74 -60.26
CA ALA A 984 97.45 -41.51 -60.89
C ALA A 984 97.19 -41.46 -62.40
N ASN A 985 96.94 -42.61 -63.05
CA ASN A 985 96.65 -42.68 -64.48
C ASN A 985 95.16 -42.86 -64.81
N SER A 986 94.31 -42.93 -63.77
CA SER A 986 92.85 -43.06 -63.85
C SER A 986 92.38 -44.34 -64.55
N ASP A 987 93.14 -45.44 -64.45
CA ASP A 987 92.81 -46.74 -65.04
C ASP A 987 92.01 -47.68 -64.11
N GLN A 988 91.66 -47.18 -62.93
CA GLN A 988 90.95 -47.85 -61.83
C GLN A 988 91.77 -48.94 -61.14
N SER A 989 93.10 -48.96 -61.32
CA SER A 989 93.97 -49.94 -60.70
C SER A 989 95.29 -49.35 -60.22
N VAL A 990 95.47 -49.27 -58.90
CA VAL A 990 96.74 -48.83 -58.30
C VAL A 990 97.84 -49.84 -58.59
N ASN A 991 98.76 -49.50 -59.50
CA ASN A 991 99.86 -50.35 -59.90
C ASN A 991 101.12 -49.54 -60.26
N VAL A 992 102.14 -50.20 -60.83
CA VAL A 992 103.41 -49.53 -61.16
C VAL A 992 103.25 -48.44 -62.23
N SER A 993 102.23 -48.52 -63.09
CA SER A 993 101.95 -47.48 -64.08
C SER A 993 101.57 -46.15 -63.44
N ASP A 994 100.99 -46.16 -62.25
CA ASP A 994 100.63 -44.96 -61.50
C ASP A 994 101.86 -44.26 -60.95
N ALA A 995 102.76 -45.03 -60.31
CA ALA A 995 104.05 -44.50 -59.90
C ALA A 995 104.85 -43.92 -61.07
N VAL A 996 104.81 -44.56 -62.24
CA VAL A 996 105.42 -44.04 -63.48
C VAL A 996 104.74 -42.75 -63.94
N THR A 997 103.42 -42.65 -63.82
CA THR A 997 102.65 -41.46 -64.21
C THR A 997 102.97 -40.28 -63.30
N ILE A 998 103.08 -40.50 -61.98
CA ILE A 998 103.55 -39.50 -61.03
C ILE A 998 104.99 -39.06 -61.33
N ILE A 999 105.90 -40.01 -61.57
CA ILE A 999 107.31 -39.69 -61.91
C ILE A 999 107.39 -38.87 -63.20
N ASN A 1000 106.60 -39.22 -64.22
CA ASN A 1000 106.55 -38.51 -65.49
C ASN A 1000 106.01 -37.08 -65.31
N TYR A 1001 104.94 -36.91 -64.54
CA TYR A 1001 104.38 -35.61 -64.19
C TYR A 1001 105.41 -34.75 -63.43
N VAL A 1002 106.04 -35.30 -62.39
CA VAL A 1002 106.96 -34.56 -61.49
C VAL A 1002 108.30 -34.22 -62.16
N PHE A 1003 108.90 -35.11 -62.95
CA PHE A 1003 110.27 -34.95 -63.44
C PHE A 1003 110.43 -34.75 -64.95
N VAL A 1004 109.45 -35.15 -65.75
CA VAL A 1004 109.60 -35.24 -67.22
C VAL A 1004 108.60 -34.34 -67.96
N GLY A 1005 107.71 -33.64 -67.22
CA GLY A 1005 106.72 -32.73 -67.77
C GLY A 1005 105.52 -33.44 -68.40
N GLY A 1006 105.17 -34.64 -67.92
CA GLY A 1006 103.99 -35.39 -68.33
C GLY A 1006 102.68 -34.70 -67.93
N SER A 1007 101.56 -35.22 -68.45
CA SER A 1007 100.21 -34.77 -68.08
C SER A 1007 100.02 -34.84 -66.57
N GLN A 1008 99.38 -33.82 -66.00
CA GLN A 1008 98.95 -33.84 -64.62
C GLN A 1008 97.90 -34.95 -64.40
N PRO A 1009 97.98 -35.72 -63.30
CA PRO A 1009 96.89 -36.59 -62.85
C PRO A 1009 95.58 -35.80 -62.70
N ASP A 1010 94.46 -36.41 -63.06
CA ASP A 1010 93.14 -35.77 -63.03
C ASP A 1010 92.12 -36.71 -62.36
N PRO A 1011 91.67 -36.42 -61.13
CA PRO A 1011 92.06 -35.28 -60.30
C PRO A 1011 93.51 -35.39 -59.79
N LEU A 1012 94.13 -34.27 -59.41
CA LEU A 1012 95.53 -34.27 -58.93
C LEU A 1012 95.65 -35.13 -57.66
N GLU A 1013 94.61 -35.10 -56.85
CA GLU A 1013 94.43 -35.78 -55.59
C GLU A 1013 94.48 -37.31 -55.74
N SER A 1014 94.16 -37.87 -56.91
CA SER A 1014 94.29 -39.32 -57.15
C SER A 1014 95.75 -39.80 -57.12
N ALA A 1015 96.70 -38.88 -57.27
CA ALA A 1015 98.13 -39.16 -57.23
C ALA A 1015 98.82 -38.82 -55.90
N ASP A 1016 98.11 -38.28 -54.91
CA ASP A 1016 98.64 -37.99 -53.57
C ASP A 1016 98.53 -39.23 -52.68
N ALA A 1017 99.34 -40.24 -52.98
CA ALA A 1017 99.24 -41.56 -52.35
C ALA A 1017 99.61 -41.57 -50.86
N ASN A 1018 100.27 -40.52 -50.35
CA ASN A 1018 100.68 -40.42 -48.95
C ASN A 1018 99.89 -39.37 -48.14
N CYS A 1019 98.86 -38.76 -48.74
CA CYS A 1019 98.03 -37.68 -48.20
C CYS A 1019 98.80 -36.46 -47.65
N ASP A 1020 99.96 -36.12 -48.21
CA ASP A 1020 100.72 -34.95 -47.79
C ASP A 1020 100.27 -33.64 -48.46
N ALA A 1021 99.20 -33.71 -49.25
CA ALA A 1021 98.62 -32.65 -50.07
C ALA A 1021 99.55 -32.19 -51.21
N SER A 1022 100.59 -32.96 -51.55
CA SER A 1022 101.55 -32.60 -52.59
C SER A 1022 102.01 -33.79 -53.44
N VAL A 1023 101.55 -33.85 -54.69
CA VAL A 1023 101.98 -34.89 -55.64
C VAL A 1023 103.45 -34.71 -56.03
N ASN A 1024 104.31 -35.56 -55.47
CA ASN A 1024 105.75 -35.53 -55.63
C ASN A 1024 106.36 -36.94 -55.73
N VAL A 1025 107.69 -37.06 -55.66
CA VAL A 1025 108.37 -38.36 -55.81
C VAL A 1025 108.03 -39.33 -54.67
N SER A 1026 107.66 -38.82 -53.50
CA SER A 1026 107.32 -39.63 -52.34
C SER A 1026 106.02 -40.42 -52.54
N ASP A 1027 105.07 -39.90 -53.30
CA ASP A 1027 103.84 -40.60 -53.70
C ASP A 1027 104.13 -41.77 -54.64
N ALA A 1028 105.01 -41.56 -55.63
CA ALA A 1028 105.46 -42.64 -56.49
C ALA A 1028 106.17 -43.73 -55.69
N VAL A 1029 106.95 -43.35 -54.67
CA VAL A 1029 107.60 -44.30 -53.74
C VAL A 1029 106.55 -45.03 -52.89
N TRP A 1030 105.49 -44.35 -52.45
CA TRP A 1030 104.40 -44.95 -51.69
C TRP A 1030 103.67 -46.02 -52.50
N ILE A 1031 103.29 -45.71 -53.73
CA ILE A 1031 102.68 -46.66 -54.67
C ILE A 1031 103.63 -47.85 -54.92
N ILE A 1032 104.93 -47.60 -55.13
CA ILE A 1032 105.91 -48.69 -55.31
C ILE A 1032 105.99 -49.59 -54.06
N ASN A 1033 105.97 -49.00 -52.86
CA ASN A 1033 106.00 -49.76 -51.62
C ASN A 1033 104.73 -50.60 -51.43
N TYR A 1034 103.56 -50.04 -51.72
CA TYR A 1034 102.29 -50.77 -51.73
C TYR A 1034 102.34 -51.95 -52.71
N VAL A 1035 102.72 -51.70 -53.96
CA VAL A 1035 102.68 -52.70 -55.05
C VAL A 1035 103.74 -53.79 -54.91
N PHE A 1036 104.97 -53.47 -54.49
CA PHE A 1036 106.10 -54.44 -54.51
C PHE A 1036 106.57 -54.91 -53.14
N VAL A 1037 106.34 -54.12 -52.09
CA VAL A 1037 106.90 -54.39 -50.75
C VAL A 1037 105.79 -54.71 -49.73
N GLY A 1038 104.52 -54.54 -50.11
CA GLY A 1038 103.35 -54.79 -49.25
C GLY A 1038 103.16 -53.73 -48.17
N GLY A 1039 103.50 -52.47 -48.47
CA GLY A 1039 103.15 -51.33 -47.62
C GLY A 1039 101.63 -51.10 -47.56
N ASN A 1040 101.19 -50.14 -46.75
CA ASN A 1040 99.77 -49.78 -46.65
C ASN A 1040 99.21 -49.35 -48.02
N SER A 1041 97.90 -49.52 -48.19
CA SER A 1041 97.20 -48.99 -49.36
C SER A 1041 97.47 -47.50 -49.53
N PRO A 1042 97.43 -46.96 -50.77
CA PRO A 1042 97.50 -45.52 -50.95
C PRO A 1042 96.43 -44.85 -50.10
N CYS A 1043 96.82 -43.73 -49.49
CA CYS A 1043 95.96 -42.89 -48.68
C CYS A 1043 95.48 -43.53 -47.36
N ASP A 1044 96.00 -44.69 -46.97
CA ASP A 1044 95.76 -45.34 -45.69
C ASP A 1044 97.07 -45.31 -44.88
N ILE A 1045 97.36 -44.17 -44.23
CA ILE A 1045 98.64 -43.92 -43.57
C ILE A 1045 98.79 -44.82 -42.34
N ASP A 1046 97.69 -45.09 -41.63
CA ASP A 1046 97.70 -45.87 -40.40
C ASP A 1046 97.50 -47.39 -40.61
N GLY A 1047 97.05 -47.81 -41.80
CA GLY A 1047 96.85 -49.20 -42.19
C GLY A 1047 95.54 -49.82 -41.68
N ASN A 1048 94.55 -48.99 -41.32
CA ASN A 1048 93.27 -49.43 -40.76
C ASN A 1048 92.27 -49.93 -41.83
N GLY A 1049 92.59 -49.76 -43.12
CA GLY A 1049 91.73 -50.15 -44.24
C GLY A 1049 90.69 -49.10 -44.66
N VAL A 1050 90.78 -47.89 -44.13
CA VAL A 1050 89.99 -46.70 -44.48
C VAL A 1050 90.95 -45.63 -44.99
N PRO A 1051 90.65 -44.94 -46.10
CA PRO A 1051 91.42 -43.77 -46.52
C PRO A 1051 91.43 -42.68 -45.44
N ASP A 1052 92.63 -42.20 -45.10
CA ASP A 1052 92.96 -41.12 -44.14
C ASP A 1052 93.05 -39.74 -44.79
N CYS A 1053 93.03 -39.68 -46.13
CA CYS A 1053 92.54 -38.54 -46.88
C CYS A 1053 91.13 -38.85 -47.40
#